data_AF-A0A2E0X0L0-F1
#
_entry.id   AF-A0A2E0X0L0-F1
#
_cell.length_a   1.000
_cell.length_b   1.000
_cell.length_c   1.000
_cell.angle_alpha   90.00
_cell.angle_beta   90.00
_cell.angle_gamma   90.00
#
_symmetry.space_group_name_H-M   'P 1'
#
loop_
_entity.id
_entity.type
_entity.pdbx_description
1 polymer ?
#
loop_
_entity_poly.entity_id
_entity_poly.type
_entity_poly.pdbx_seq_one_letter_code
_entity_poly.pdbx_strand_id
1 'polypeptide(L)'
;MVVHGRERTQQGQIRDKSAGSRTPRVPVLGFCLAVLGTALATNRGGATNAGVGSYARYSSDNQDRRSIVDQQRKCRERAAGEGLTISPELEFFDNAKSGANEDRPGYMAAMEAARTGKLRVLIMESLSRWTRDTGTAINSFKELELGYGVRVITVDDGIDTSNGEFCRLLTAVVGVQSEQFLRILAKAVLRGQSGVVTDGFCVGDYCLGYRSEPVSDEGRKRTAKNAKPLKRYLVVADEAAWVVRIYQWFVVTRRSRSWIARELTRQGAPKDHRSTTKQWRAANVTKILTNRKYIGEWIWGVMRNSRDPVTKRIRQVPREPGDPCRIARQMPELAIIDAEIFDQAQEIIAGYKRKEPARKPATPGVRGSGGRLNGSTQASSYENPRYLLQGLVACGDCKTTDDDGREEYRTLYTGGHHGGYMYCSGYRIAACSCRTTLQRERAERLVLKAIGDRILANPTWRESLLTLIEAAWEHQQEIDDKAVPNLRAKIAEVDRKIKKLLDRCEDDDNPELSGRLRERQEERARLQGDLQRLQACGTRQSAPPTAEWIEEQLTKLREVLVSDAPAAAHALRQLIDGKIVVTEVTYTTDRGTTKRYLRGAFRIPLARVGAALTNITWDSGDGDPDSELIEIDFREPPRHEALAADVKQLWEEGLTLKQIGERLSCSHTLVDRALNYWYLTHDEVRPDGRSLRGRLTPKRKAHDIVDDVMELYNQDLLVSEIADRLNCGVHLVRQAVEKHFTDRGLPVPDGRTRRKEIRLRREQAARDAAS
;
A
#
# COMPACT_ATOMS: atom_id res chain seq x y z
N MET A 1 -22.69 40.77 35.40
CA MET A 1 -22.36 39.35 35.16
C MET A 1 -21.39 39.29 34.00
N VAL A 2 -20.10 39.17 34.31
CA VAL A 2 -18.99 39.34 33.37
C VAL A 2 -18.68 38.02 32.69
N VAL A 3 -18.67 38.03 31.35
CA VAL A 3 -18.28 36.94 30.47
C VAL A 3 -16.75 36.93 30.36
N HIS A 4 -16.09 35.80 30.61
CA HIS A 4 -14.67 35.59 30.32
C HIS A 4 -14.50 34.32 29.48
N GLY A 5 -14.18 34.52 28.21
CA GLY A 5 -13.68 33.49 27.31
C GLY A 5 -12.21 33.19 27.62
N ARG A 6 -11.87 31.90 27.68
CA ARG A 6 -10.49 31.40 27.74
C ARG A 6 -10.14 30.77 26.40
N GLU A 7 -9.21 31.40 25.69
CA GLU A 7 -8.48 30.82 24.56
C GLU A 7 -7.49 29.76 25.08
N ARG A 8 -7.44 28.60 24.41
CA ARG A 8 -6.40 27.58 24.60
C ARG A 8 -5.59 27.47 23.31
N THR A 9 -4.32 27.82 23.42
CA THR A 9 -3.26 27.63 22.43
C THR A 9 -2.91 26.14 22.28
N GLN A 10 -2.99 25.61 21.05
CA GLN A 10 -2.44 24.30 20.67
C GLN A 10 -1.22 24.52 19.79
N GLN A 11 -0.03 24.19 20.31
CA GLN A 11 1.18 23.97 19.53
C GLN A 11 1.19 22.51 19.07
N GLY A 12 1.10 22.27 17.76
CA GLY A 12 1.25 20.96 17.14
C GLY A 12 2.44 20.97 16.19
N GLN A 13 3.51 20.27 16.57
CA GLN A 13 4.67 19.98 15.73
C GLN A 13 4.27 19.14 14.51
N ILE A 14 4.60 19.60 13.29
CA ILE A 14 4.46 18.84 12.05
C ILE A 14 5.83 18.27 11.70
N ARG A 15 5.94 16.93 11.73
CA ARG A 15 7.08 16.16 11.19
C ARG A 15 6.94 16.00 9.68
N ASP A 16 8.04 16.31 9.00
CA ASP A 16 8.23 16.22 7.56
C ASP A 16 8.28 14.75 7.09
N LYS A 17 7.57 14.41 6.01
CA LYS A 17 7.65 13.11 5.32
C LYS A 17 7.79 13.37 3.82
N SER A 18 9.01 13.26 3.33
CA SER A 18 9.37 13.27 1.91
C SER A 18 9.21 11.87 1.31
N ALA A 19 8.43 11.75 0.24
CA ALA A 19 8.45 10.58 -0.66
C ALA A 19 8.06 11.03 -2.09
N GLY A 20 8.93 10.68 -3.04
CA GLY A 20 9.01 11.26 -4.38
C GLY A 20 7.86 10.92 -5.33
N SER A 21 7.62 11.85 -6.26
CA SER A 21 6.88 11.58 -7.50
C SER A 21 7.70 12.05 -8.69
N ARG A 22 8.07 11.10 -9.55
CA ARG A 22 8.70 11.33 -10.86
C ARG A 22 7.67 11.98 -11.79
N THR A 23 7.98 13.17 -12.30
CA THR A 23 7.27 13.83 -13.40
C THR A 23 8.17 13.89 -14.64
N PRO A 24 7.61 13.90 -15.86
CA PRO A 24 8.40 13.85 -17.09
C PRO A 24 9.08 15.20 -17.36
N ARG A 25 10.34 15.12 -17.80
CA ARG A 25 11.20 16.25 -18.16
C ARG A 25 10.65 17.04 -19.35
N VAL A 26 10.48 18.34 -19.17
CA VAL A 26 10.57 19.37 -20.21
C VAL A 26 11.47 20.46 -19.64
N PRO A 27 12.52 20.92 -20.35
CA PRO A 27 13.56 21.75 -19.76
C PRO A 27 13.07 23.18 -19.64
N VAL A 28 12.88 23.66 -18.41
CA VAL A 28 12.73 25.08 -18.11
C VAL A 28 13.79 25.42 -17.07
N LEU A 29 14.71 26.30 -17.48
CA LEU A 29 15.71 27.06 -16.73
C LEU A 29 15.89 26.67 -15.26
N GLY A 30 16.92 25.87 -15.00
CA GLY A 30 17.58 25.76 -13.71
C GLY A 30 19.01 26.25 -13.83
N PHE A 31 19.22 27.55 -13.65
CA PHE A 31 20.54 28.13 -13.35
C PHE A 31 20.31 29.41 -12.53
N CYS A 32 20.54 29.28 -11.22
CA CYS A 32 20.73 30.29 -10.17
C CYS A 32 20.57 29.52 -8.83
N LEU A 33 21.55 28.71 -8.41
CA LEU A 33 22.62 29.10 -7.47
C LEU A 33 22.07 30.01 -6.35
N ALA A 34 21.92 29.59 -5.08
CA ALA A 34 22.86 28.84 -4.24
C ALA A 34 24.30 29.39 -4.30
N VAL A 35 24.43 30.71 -4.17
CA VAL A 35 25.60 31.41 -3.59
C VAL A 35 25.07 32.62 -2.83
N LEU A 36 24.52 32.39 -1.63
CA LEU A 36 24.23 33.42 -0.64
C LEU A 36 24.79 32.92 0.68
N GLY A 37 26.07 33.18 0.89
CA GLY A 37 26.80 32.76 2.08
C GLY A 37 28.27 32.60 1.75
N THR A 38 29.06 33.59 2.16
CA THR A 38 30.53 33.75 2.06
C THR A 38 31.10 34.46 0.82
N ALA A 39 31.98 35.44 1.12
CA ALA A 39 32.70 36.39 0.25
C ALA A 39 31.84 37.53 -0.34
N LEU A 40 32.03 38.82 -0.07
CA LEU A 40 33.16 39.58 0.46
C LEU A 40 32.65 40.80 1.21
N ALA A 41 33.18 41.00 2.42
CA ALA A 41 33.41 42.34 2.93
C ALA A 41 34.49 43.02 2.06
N THR A 42 34.48 44.36 2.10
CA THR A 42 35.47 45.29 1.51
C THR A 42 35.28 45.66 0.04
N ASN A 43 34.57 46.77 -0.21
CA ASN A 43 35.23 47.95 -0.78
C ASN A 43 34.44 49.24 -0.45
N ARG A 44 34.49 49.66 0.82
CA ARG A 44 34.27 51.06 1.20
C ARG A 44 35.65 51.71 1.20
N GLY A 45 36.04 52.31 0.08
CA GLY A 45 37.33 52.98 -0.07
C GLY A 45 37.72 53.10 -1.53
N GLY A 46 37.44 54.26 -2.13
CA GLY A 46 37.80 54.53 -3.52
C GLY A 46 36.87 55.54 -4.18
N ALA A 47 36.81 56.75 -3.62
CA ALA A 47 36.38 57.90 -4.41
C ALA A 47 37.50 58.23 -5.41
N THR A 48 37.32 57.83 -6.67
CA THR A 48 37.83 58.54 -7.86
C THR A 48 37.13 57.98 -9.11
N ASN A 49 36.15 58.76 -9.61
CA ASN A 49 35.40 58.62 -10.88
C ASN A 49 34.39 57.46 -11.03
N ALA A 50 33.44 57.32 -10.09
CA ALA A 50 32.17 56.63 -10.39
C ALA A 50 31.19 57.63 -11.04
N GLY A 51 30.82 57.39 -12.30
CA GLY A 51 30.02 58.33 -13.08
C GLY A 51 28.53 58.28 -12.76
N VAL A 52 27.91 59.46 -12.64
CA VAL A 52 26.46 59.66 -12.59
C VAL A 52 26.02 60.09 -13.99
N GLY A 53 25.02 59.41 -14.55
CA GLY A 53 24.52 59.66 -15.89
C GLY A 53 23.03 59.95 -15.92
N SER A 54 22.57 60.54 -17.02
CA SER A 54 21.14 60.76 -17.28
C SER A 54 20.70 60.12 -18.59
N TYR A 55 19.41 59.78 -18.68
CA TYR A 55 18.80 59.32 -19.92
C TYR A 55 17.51 60.08 -20.25
N ALA A 56 17.43 60.64 -21.46
CA ALA A 56 16.29 61.43 -21.94
C ALA A 56 15.78 60.97 -23.32
N ARG A 57 14.46 61.14 -23.56
CA ARG A 57 13.82 60.69 -24.82
C ARG A 57 12.53 61.47 -25.13
N TYR A 58 12.23 61.69 -26.42
CA TYR A 58 10.92 62.18 -26.91
C TYR A 58 10.37 61.36 -28.09
N SER A 59 9.09 61.52 -28.47
CA SER A 59 8.41 60.59 -29.39
C SER A 59 7.61 61.14 -30.59
N SER A 60 7.81 62.37 -31.07
CA SER A 60 7.19 62.81 -32.35
C SER A 60 7.79 64.08 -32.94
N ASP A 61 7.68 64.21 -34.27
CA ASP A 61 8.21 65.26 -35.18
C ASP A 61 7.72 66.71 -34.96
N ASN A 62 7.20 67.09 -33.79
CA ASN A 62 6.74 68.47 -33.55
C ASN A 62 7.08 69.04 -32.16
N GLN A 63 8.17 68.54 -31.56
CA GLN A 63 8.70 69.04 -30.30
C GLN A 63 10.22 69.23 -30.42
N ASP A 64 10.62 70.45 -30.14
CA ASP A 64 11.93 71.06 -30.29
C ASP A 64 12.99 70.36 -29.42
N ARG A 65 14.28 70.43 -29.79
CA ARG A 65 15.44 69.91 -29.00
C ARG A 65 15.39 70.30 -27.52
N ARG A 66 14.64 71.36 -27.20
CA ARG A 66 14.29 71.85 -25.87
C ARG A 66 13.71 70.79 -24.91
N SER A 67 12.96 69.79 -25.38
CA SER A 67 12.39 68.76 -24.50
C SER A 67 13.44 67.82 -23.88
N ILE A 68 14.50 67.46 -24.62
CA ILE A 68 15.63 66.69 -24.07
C ILE A 68 16.39 67.54 -23.07
N VAL A 69 16.61 68.82 -23.40
CA VAL A 69 17.31 69.77 -22.53
C VAL A 69 16.57 69.95 -21.20
N ASP A 70 15.23 70.05 -21.23
CA ASP A 70 14.42 70.13 -20.01
C ASP A 70 14.42 68.82 -19.20
N GLN A 71 14.35 67.66 -19.85
CA GLN A 71 14.47 66.37 -19.17
C GLN A 71 15.83 66.19 -18.49
N GLN A 72 16.92 66.54 -19.18
CA GLN A 72 18.27 66.52 -18.62
C GLN A 72 18.42 67.55 -17.50
N ARG A 73 17.84 68.75 -17.64
CA ARG A 73 17.80 69.76 -16.58
C ARG A 73 17.14 69.21 -15.31
N LYS A 74 15.96 68.59 -15.41
CA LYS A 74 15.30 67.93 -14.27
C LYS A 74 16.19 66.85 -13.63
N CYS A 75 16.87 66.06 -14.45
CA CYS A 75 17.80 65.03 -13.95
C CYS A 75 18.99 65.66 -13.20
N ARG A 76 19.55 66.77 -13.70
CA ARG A 76 20.62 67.52 -13.03
C ARG A 76 20.15 68.17 -11.74
N GLU A 77 18.96 68.76 -11.72
CA GLU A 77 18.35 69.34 -10.51
C GLU A 77 18.17 68.26 -9.43
N ARG A 78 17.66 67.08 -9.81
CA ARG A 78 17.54 65.93 -8.90
C ARG A 78 18.91 65.44 -8.42
N ALA A 79 19.89 65.33 -9.31
CA ALA A 79 21.26 64.93 -8.96
C ALA A 79 21.89 65.91 -7.96
N ALA A 80 21.78 67.21 -8.23
CA ALA A 80 22.31 68.26 -7.37
C ALA A 80 21.66 68.24 -5.97
N GLY A 81 20.35 67.96 -5.90
CA GLY A 81 19.64 67.76 -4.65
C GLY A 81 20.16 66.59 -3.80
N GLU A 82 20.83 65.61 -4.41
CA GLU A 82 21.48 64.47 -3.73
C GLU A 82 23.00 64.64 -3.60
N GLY A 83 23.56 65.80 -3.94
CA GLY A 83 25.01 66.04 -3.93
C GLY A 83 25.76 65.32 -5.05
N LEU A 84 25.07 64.88 -6.10
CA LEU A 84 25.60 64.17 -7.25
C LEU A 84 25.79 65.11 -8.44
N THR A 85 26.86 64.93 -9.23
CA THR A 85 27.11 65.70 -10.45
C THR A 85 27.08 64.78 -11.66
N ILE A 86 26.24 65.11 -12.65
CA ILE A 86 26.13 64.37 -13.90
C ILE A 86 27.25 64.83 -14.83
N SER A 87 28.11 63.92 -15.27
CA SER A 87 29.17 64.24 -16.24
C SER A 87 28.55 64.41 -17.63
N PRO A 88 28.95 65.43 -18.42
CA PRO A 88 28.42 65.63 -19.78
C PRO A 88 28.59 64.41 -20.69
N GLU A 89 29.66 63.63 -20.48
CA GLU A 89 29.97 62.40 -21.22
C GLU A 89 29.01 61.23 -20.90
N LEU A 90 28.21 61.35 -19.83
CA LEU A 90 27.24 60.35 -19.38
C LEU A 90 25.80 60.87 -19.48
N GLU A 91 25.58 61.90 -20.31
CA GLU A 91 24.24 62.36 -20.70
C GLU A 91 23.80 61.65 -21.98
N PHE A 92 22.99 60.62 -21.81
CA PHE A 92 22.48 59.79 -22.91
C PHE A 92 21.12 60.31 -23.39
N PHE A 93 20.89 60.31 -24.70
CA PHE A 93 19.59 60.68 -25.25
C PHE A 93 19.28 59.94 -26.55
N ASP A 94 18.00 59.77 -26.85
CA ASP A 94 17.53 59.19 -28.10
C ASP A 94 16.43 60.05 -28.76
N ASN A 95 16.57 60.28 -30.06
CA ASN A 95 15.55 60.90 -30.92
C ASN A 95 14.74 59.79 -31.60
N ALA A 96 13.41 59.77 -31.49
CA ALA A 96 12.64 58.61 -31.94
C ALA A 96 12.42 58.52 -33.46
N LYS A 97 12.85 57.40 -34.06
CA LYS A 97 12.07 56.63 -35.05
C LYS A 97 12.01 55.16 -34.56
N SER A 98 10.86 54.51 -34.77
CA SER A 98 10.49 53.08 -34.52
C SER A 98 11.51 52.20 -33.76
N GLY A 99 11.20 51.59 -32.62
CA GLY A 99 10.24 50.47 -32.59
C GLY A 99 10.89 49.07 -32.53
N ALA A 100 12.15 48.91 -32.11
CA ALA A 100 12.77 47.67 -31.60
C ALA A 100 14.00 48.08 -30.76
N ASN A 101 14.48 47.26 -29.81
CA ASN A 101 15.62 47.62 -28.93
C ASN A 101 16.93 47.90 -29.70
N GLU A 102 17.01 47.48 -30.96
CA GLU A 102 18.21 47.54 -31.80
C GLU A 102 18.48 48.94 -32.41
N ASP A 103 17.49 49.85 -32.41
CA ASP A 103 17.58 51.18 -33.04
C ASP A 103 17.83 52.35 -32.04
N ARG A 104 18.34 52.08 -30.83
CA ARG A 104 18.48 53.08 -29.75
C ARG A 104 19.93 53.29 -29.28
N PRO A 105 20.70 54.17 -29.94
CA PRO A 105 22.11 54.36 -29.62
C PRO A 105 22.37 54.91 -28.21
N GLY A 106 21.53 55.84 -27.71
CA GLY A 106 21.65 56.40 -26.37
C GLY A 106 21.35 55.37 -25.27
N TYR A 107 20.33 54.54 -25.47
CA TYR A 107 20.03 53.41 -24.58
C TYR A 107 21.17 52.39 -24.54
N MET A 108 21.71 52.01 -25.71
CA MET A 108 22.83 51.07 -25.77
C MET A 108 24.10 51.65 -25.13
N ALA A 109 24.38 52.93 -25.33
CA ALA A 109 25.50 53.61 -24.69
C ALA A 109 25.37 53.64 -23.15
N ALA A 110 24.16 53.88 -22.64
CA ALA A 110 23.89 53.83 -21.20
C ALA A 110 24.10 52.42 -20.60
N MET A 111 23.62 51.38 -21.30
CA MET A 111 23.82 49.99 -20.88
C MET A 111 25.29 49.57 -20.94
N GLU A 112 26.04 49.99 -21.95
CA GLU A 112 27.47 49.71 -22.07
C GLU A 112 28.30 50.46 -21.02
N ALA A 113 27.93 51.70 -20.70
CA ALA A 113 28.53 52.46 -19.61
C ALA A 113 28.28 51.81 -18.24
N ALA A 114 27.08 51.25 -18.03
CA ALA A 114 26.77 50.45 -16.85
C ALA A 114 27.61 49.17 -16.80
N ARG A 115 27.67 48.42 -17.92
CA ARG A 115 28.42 47.16 -18.04
C ARG A 115 29.92 47.33 -17.79
N THR A 116 30.50 48.41 -18.31
CA THR A 116 31.93 48.74 -18.15
C THR A 116 32.25 49.42 -16.81
N GLY A 117 31.25 49.60 -15.94
CA GLY A 117 31.40 50.19 -14.60
C GLY A 117 31.62 51.71 -14.59
N LYS A 118 31.51 52.37 -15.76
CA LYS A 118 31.64 53.83 -15.91
C LYS A 118 30.42 54.57 -15.36
N LEU A 119 29.27 53.91 -15.33
CA LEU A 119 28.01 54.43 -14.81
C LEU A 119 27.61 53.67 -13.53
N ARG A 120 27.38 54.38 -12.43
CA ARG A 120 26.94 53.82 -11.13
C ARG A 120 25.58 54.32 -10.67
N VAL A 121 25.15 55.48 -11.18
CA VAL A 121 23.82 56.02 -10.94
C VAL A 121 23.24 56.50 -12.26
N LEU A 122 22.04 56.06 -12.59
CA LEU A 122 21.30 56.46 -13.79
C LEU A 122 20.03 57.21 -13.39
N ILE A 123 19.90 58.45 -13.83
CA ILE A 123 18.76 59.31 -13.54
C ILE A 123 17.95 59.56 -14.80
N MET A 124 16.62 59.45 -14.71
CA MET A 124 15.72 59.72 -15.83
C MET A 124 14.47 60.46 -15.35
N GLU A 125 13.75 61.11 -16.26
CA GLU A 125 12.51 61.80 -15.93
C GLU A 125 11.43 60.80 -15.45
N SER A 126 11.13 59.77 -16.24
CA SER A 126 10.15 58.72 -15.89
C SER A 126 10.52 57.36 -16.51
N LEU A 127 10.01 56.28 -15.95
CA LEU A 127 10.14 54.89 -16.45
C LEU A 127 9.68 54.77 -17.90
N SER A 128 8.68 55.56 -18.29
CA SER A 128 8.15 55.58 -19.65
C SER A 128 9.19 56.02 -20.70
N ARG A 129 10.26 56.72 -20.28
CA ARG A 129 11.38 57.12 -21.15
C ARG A 129 12.30 55.94 -21.44
N TRP A 130 12.47 55.03 -20.48
CA TRP A 130 13.34 53.87 -20.61
C TRP A 130 12.77 52.84 -21.59
N THR A 131 11.52 52.41 -21.44
CA THR A 131 10.84 51.53 -22.42
C THR A 131 9.31 51.58 -22.31
N ARG A 132 8.64 51.20 -23.39
CA ARG A 132 7.16 51.08 -23.47
C ARG A 132 6.66 49.67 -23.18
N ASP A 133 7.52 48.66 -23.31
CA ASP A 133 7.19 47.26 -23.00
C ASP A 133 7.59 46.93 -21.56
N THR A 134 6.60 46.60 -20.73
CA THR A 134 6.81 46.32 -19.30
C THR A 134 7.69 45.10 -19.06
N GLY A 135 7.66 44.10 -19.95
CA GLY A 135 8.50 42.90 -19.83
C GLY A 135 9.98 43.19 -20.06
N THR A 136 10.28 43.95 -21.11
CA THR A 136 11.64 44.43 -21.40
C THR A 136 12.15 45.40 -20.32
N ALA A 137 11.26 46.24 -19.77
CA ALA A 137 11.61 47.15 -18.67
C ALA A 137 12.19 46.35 -17.50
N ILE A 138 11.45 45.34 -17.05
CA ILE A 138 11.81 44.53 -15.88
C ILE A 138 13.19 43.87 -16.05
N ASN A 139 13.50 43.32 -17.22
CA ASN A 139 14.77 42.64 -17.45
C ASN A 139 15.95 43.64 -17.48
N SER A 140 15.80 44.76 -18.19
CA SER A 140 16.83 45.80 -18.24
C SER A 140 17.11 46.43 -16.87
N PHE A 141 16.08 46.63 -16.04
CA PHE A 141 16.25 47.14 -14.68
C PHE A 141 16.94 46.13 -13.75
N LYS A 142 16.58 44.84 -13.83
CA LYS A 142 17.30 43.79 -13.10
C LYS A 142 18.76 43.72 -13.50
N GLU A 143 19.04 43.87 -14.79
CA GLU A 143 20.38 43.85 -15.33
C GLU A 143 21.21 45.05 -14.84
N LEU A 144 20.64 46.27 -14.85
CA LEU A 144 21.28 47.47 -14.30
C LEU A 144 21.53 47.35 -12.79
N GLU A 145 20.52 47.00 -11.99
CA GLU A 145 20.61 47.00 -10.53
C GLU A 145 21.35 45.77 -9.98
N LEU A 146 20.92 44.56 -10.34
CA LEU A 146 21.47 43.31 -9.80
C LEU A 146 22.70 42.83 -10.58
N GLY A 147 22.76 43.11 -11.89
CA GLY A 147 23.87 42.70 -12.74
C GLY A 147 25.06 43.66 -12.66
N TYR A 148 24.80 44.95 -12.81
CA TYR A 148 25.85 45.98 -12.88
C TYR A 148 25.98 46.83 -11.60
N GLY A 149 25.08 46.67 -10.63
CA GLY A 149 25.13 47.43 -9.37
C GLY A 149 24.91 48.93 -9.58
N VAL A 150 24.04 49.30 -10.54
CA VAL A 150 23.67 50.67 -10.87
C VAL A 150 22.38 51.07 -10.15
N ARG A 151 22.43 52.17 -9.40
CA ARG A 151 21.23 52.76 -8.77
C ARG A 151 20.43 53.51 -9.84
N VAL A 152 19.14 53.26 -9.93
CA VAL A 152 18.27 53.92 -10.91
C VAL A 152 17.28 54.81 -10.19
N ILE A 153 17.19 56.06 -10.63
CA ILE A 153 16.33 57.10 -10.05
C ILE A 153 15.43 57.67 -11.15
N THR A 154 14.13 57.72 -10.89
CA THR A 154 13.16 58.39 -11.77
C THR A 154 12.57 59.60 -11.05
N VAL A 155 12.59 60.77 -11.70
CA VAL A 155 12.15 62.04 -11.08
C VAL A 155 10.64 62.09 -10.88
N ASP A 156 9.86 61.83 -11.93
CA ASP A 156 8.40 62.00 -11.92
C ASP A 156 7.68 60.81 -11.25
N ASP A 157 8.20 59.58 -11.42
CA ASP A 157 7.59 58.39 -10.79
C ASP A 157 8.03 58.20 -9.32
N GLY A 158 8.98 59.01 -8.84
CA GLY A 158 9.47 58.97 -7.46
C GLY A 158 10.20 57.68 -7.08
N ILE A 159 10.64 56.89 -8.06
CA ILE A 159 11.29 55.59 -7.85
C ILE A 159 12.78 55.78 -7.62
N ASP A 160 13.27 55.10 -6.60
CA ASP A 160 14.68 54.99 -6.27
C ASP A 160 15.00 53.55 -5.84
N THR A 161 15.85 52.88 -6.60
CA THR A 161 16.17 51.48 -6.34
C THR A 161 16.95 51.27 -5.04
N SER A 162 17.55 52.31 -4.44
CA SER A 162 18.18 52.17 -3.12
C SER A 162 17.20 51.92 -1.97
N ASN A 163 15.91 52.18 -2.16
CA ASN A 163 14.92 52.14 -1.07
C ASN A 163 14.17 50.79 -0.94
N GLY A 164 14.48 49.79 -1.76
CA GLY A 164 13.93 48.42 -1.67
C GLY A 164 12.42 48.25 -1.93
N GLU A 165 11.64 49.34 -2.04
CA GLU A 165 10.20 49.33 -2.32
C GLU A 165 9.86 49.01 -3.77
N PHE A 166 10.73 49.38 -4.71
CA PHE A 166 10.56 49.15 -6.14
C PHE A 166 10.42 47.66 -6.48
N CYS A 167 11.26 46.80 -5.90
CA CYS A 167 11.20 45.35 -6.09
C CYS A 167 9.87 44.74 -5.63
N ARG A 168 9.22 45.30 -4.59
CA ARG A 168 7.91 44.85 -4.10
C ARG A 168 6.79 45.25 -5.05
N LEU A 169 6.78 46.49 -5.53
CA LEU A 169 5.80 46.98 -6.51
C LEU A 169 5.89 46.20 -7.83
N LEU A 170 7.11 45.99 -8.33
CA LEU A 170 7.37 45.25 -9.57
C LEU A 170 6.83 43.81 -9.48
N THR A 171 7.03 43.15 -8.34
CA THR A 171 6.54 41.79 -8.09
C THR A 171 5.01 41.73 -8.07
N ALA A 172 4.35 42.72 -7.46
CA ALA A 172 2.88 42.78 -7.41
C ALA A 172 2.27 42.97 -8.81
N VAL A 173 2.82 43.88 -9.62
CA VAL A 173 2.36 44.14 -10.99
C VAL A 173 2.55 42.92 -11.90
N VAL A 174 3.72 42.27 -11.81
CA VAL A 174 4.01 41.02 -12.55
C VAL A 174 3.06 39.90 -12.17
N GLY A 175 2.72 39.80 -10.87
CA GLY A 175 1.74 38.83 -10.38
C GLY A 175 0.37 39.00 -11.02
N VAL A 176 -0.16 40.23 -11.02
CA VAL A 176 -1.47 40.56 -11.60
C VAL A 176 -1.49 40.35 -13.12
N GLN A 177 -0.45 40.80 -13.83
CA GLN A 177 -0.38 40.65 -15.29
C GLN A 177 -0.31 39.17 -15.70
N SER A 178 0.48 38.36 -14.97
CA SER A 178 0.59 36.93 -15.24
C SER A 178 -0.75 36.22 -15.05
N GLU A 179 -1.51 36.57 -14.01
CA GLU A 179 -2.84 36.00 -13.79
C GLU A 179 -3.84 36.40 -14.90
N GLN A 180 -3.86 37.67 -15.29
CA GLN A 180 -4.73 38.16 -16.36
C GLN A 180 -4.38 37.53 -17.71
N PHE A 181 -3.09 37.40 -18.02
CA PHE A 181 -2.63 36.71 -19.23
C PHE A 181 -3.12 35.26 -19.27
N LEU A 182 -2.96 34.52 -18.17
CA LEU A 182 -3.45 33.13 -18.09
C LEU A 182 -4.97 33.04 -18.29
N ARG A 183 -5.74 34.01 -17.75
CA ARG A 183 -7.20 34.06 -17.93
C ARG A 183 -7.60 34.37 -19.38
N ILE A 184 -6.95 35.33 -20.02
CA ILE A 184 -7.20 35.69 -21.43
C ILE A 184 -6.82 34.53 -22.34
N LEU A 185 -5.64 33.94 -22.13
CA LEU A 185 -5.17 32.78 -22.87
C LEU A 185 -6.15 31.60 -22.73
N ALA A 186 -6.61 31.29 -21.51
CA ALA A 186 -7.59 30.24 -21.28
C ALA A 186 -8.90 30.50 -22.02
N LYS A 187 -9.41 31.74 -22.01
CA LYS A 187 -10.62 32.13 -22.77
C LYS A 187 -10.41 32.03 -24.28
N ALA A 188 -9.26 32.45 -24.79
CA ALA A 188 -8.94 32.38 -26.22
C ALA A 188 -8.83 30.93 -26.70
N VAL A 189 -8.14 30.07 -25.96
CA VAL A 189 -8.04 28.63 -26.24
C VAL A 189 -9.41 27.97 -26.20
N LEU A 190 -10.22 28.27 -25.19
CA LEU A 190 -11.56 27.72 -25.07
C LEU A 190 -12.46 28.16 -26.23
N ARG A 191 -12.42 29.44 -26.62
CA ARG A 191 -13.17 29.96 -27.78
C ARG A 191 -12.74 29.29 -29.08
N GLY A 192 -11.43 29.13 -29.30
CA GLY A 192 -10.90 28.42 -30.47
C GLY A 192 -11.35 26.97 -30.51
N GLN A 193 -11.28 26.26 -29.39
CA GLN A 193 -11.77 24.88 -29.28
C GLN A 193 -13.28 24.79 -29.49
N SER A 194 -14.07 25.69 -28.90
CA SER A 194 -15.51 25.76 -29.11
C SER A 194 -15.85 25.92 -30.59
N GLY A 195 -15.17 26.81 -31.31
CA GLY A 195 -15.38 26.98 -32.76
C GLY A 195 -15.10 25.70 -33.55
N VAL A 196 -13.97 25.04 -33.27
CA VAL A 196 -13.62 23.76 -33.91
C VAL A 196 -14.65 22.67 -33.59
N VAL A 197 -15.16 22.61 -32.36
CA VAL A 197 -16.22 21.67 -31.95
C VAL A 197 -17.53 21.99 -32.66
N THR A 198 -17.96 23.26 -32.70
CA THR A 198 -19.18 23.67 -33.42
C THR A 198 -19.11 23.32 -34.90
N ASP A 199 -17.94 23.45 -35.54
CA ASP A 199 -17.68 23.06 -36.92
C ASP A 199 -17.65 21.52 -37.14
N GLY A 200 -17.92 20.71 -36.10
CA GLY A 200 -17.97 19.24 -36.20
C GLY A 200 -16.61 18.54 -36.12
N PHE A 201 -15.52 19.27 -35.89
CA PHE A 201 -14.18 18.69 -35.80
C PHE A 201 -13.83 18.21 -34.38
N CYS A 202 -12.77 17.41 -34.32
CA CYS A 202 -12.26 16.77 -33.11
C CYS A 202 -11.21 17.64 -32.41
N VAL A 203 -11.41 17.84 -31.10
CA VAL A 203 -10.46 18.53 -30.21
C VAL A 203 -9.69 17.57 -29.29
N GLY A 204 -9.63 16.30 -29.70
CA GLY A 204 -8.97 15.22 -28.95
C GLY A 204 -9.81 14.64 -27.82
N ASP A 205 -11.13 14.84 -27.84
CA ASP A 205 -12.09 14.41 -26.81
C ASP A 205 -12.72 13.03 -27.07
N TYR A 206 -12.20 12.24 -27.99
CA TYR A 206 -12.70 10.89 -28.31
C TYR A 206 -12.43 9.87 -27.18
N CYS A 207 -13.11 8.72 -27.21
CA CYS A 207 -12.94 7.63 -26.26
C CYS A 207 -12.60 6.30 -26.96
N LEU A 208 -12.39 5.21 -26.20
CA LEU A 208 -12.20 3.86 -26.75
C LEU A 208 -13.25 3.54 -27.83
N GLY A 209 -12.84 2.97 -28.97
CA GLY A 209 -13.72 2.73 -30.13
C GLY A 209 -13.62 3.83 -31.20
N TYR A 210 -13.02 4.96 -30.86
CA TYR A 210 -12.86 6.11 -31.75
C TYR A 210 -11.41 6.57 -31.83
N ARG A 211 -11.01 7.09 -32.99
CA ARG A 211 -9.75 7.80 -33.21
C ARG A 211 -9.98 9.12 -33.92
N SER A 212 -8.91 9.87 -34.13
CA SER A 212 -8.94 11.12 -34.86
C SER A 212 -7.96 11.09 -36.04
N GLU A 213 -8.42 11.44 -37.22
CA GLU A 213 -7.59 11.55 -38.43
C GLU A 213 -7.49 13.00 -38.89
N PRO A 214 -6.34 13.45 -39.43
CA PRO A 214 -6.19 14.79 -39.98
C PRO A 214 -7.01 14.96 -41.26
N VAL A 215 -7.65 16.12 -41.42
CA VAL A 215 -8.35 16.51 -42.65
C VAL A 215 -7.43 17.35 -43.51
N SER A 216 -7.27 16.99 -44.78
CA SER A 216 -6.61 17.83 -45.78
C SER A 216 -7.47 19.05 -46.07
N ASP A 217 -6.95 20.24 -45.77
CA ASP A 217 -7.70 21.49 -45.82
C ASP A 217 -7.35 22.21 -47.15
N GLU A 218 -8.04 21.87 -48.25
CA GLU A 218 -7.80 22.49 -49.57
C GLU A 218 -8.35 23.93 -49.69
N GLY A 219 -9.09 24.43 -48.68
CA GLY A 219 -9.82 25.71 -48.77
C GLY A 219 -9.54 26.75 -47.68
N ARG A 220 -8.96 26.40 -46.51
CA ARG A 220 -8.61 27.39 -45.47
C ARG A 220 -7.16 27.82 -45.62
N LYS A 221 -6.91 29.05 -46.07
CA LYS A 221 -5.58 29.70 -46.01
C LYS A 221 -5.09 29.69 -44.56
N ARG A 222 -4.14 28.80 -44.24
CA ARG A 222 -3.57 28.65 -42.91
C ARG A 222 -2.60 29.80 -42.67
N THR A 223 -3.05 30.83 -41.95
CA THR A 223 -2.29 32.08 -41.72
C THR A 223 -1.10 31.93 -40.77
N ALA A 224 -0.86 30.76 -40.18
CA ALA A 224 0.23 30.54 -39.22
C ALA A 224 1.16 29.39 -39.65
N LYS A 225 2.47 29.65 -39.63
CA LYS A 225 3.58 28.76 -40.03
C LYS A 225 3.61 27.38 -39.33
N ASN A 226 2.82 27.19 -38.26
CA ASN A 226 2.76 25.97 -37.44
C ASN A 226 1.31 25.54 -37.06
N ALA A 227 0.29 25.89 -37.85
CA ALA A 227 -1.08 25.48 -37.56
C ALA A 227 -1.19 23.93 -37.54
N LYS A 228 -1.78 23.35 -36.48
CA LYS A 228 -2.10 21.90 -36.44
C LYS A 228 -3.30 21.61 -37.37
N PRO A 229 -3.32 20.48 -38.08
CA PRO A 229 -4.42 20.14 -38.97
C PRO A 229 -5.70 19.94 -38.17
N LEU A 230 -6.83 20.32 -38.77
CA LEU A 230 -8.15 19.92 -38.26
C LEU A 230 -8.25 18.41 -38.28
N LYS A 231 -9.04 17.84 -37.38
CA LYS A 231 -9.21 16.38 -37.27
C LYS A 231 -10.68 15.99 -37.28
N ARG A 232 -11.02 14.88 -37.93
CA ARG A 232 -12.35 14.26 -37.84
C ARG A 232 -12.32 13.02 -36.95
N TYR A 233 -13.49 12.63 -36.46
CA TYR A 233 -13.66 11.40 -35.70
C TYR A 233 -13.76 10.21 -36.65
N LEU A 234 -13.09 9.11 -36.29
CA LEU A 234 -13.12 7.85 -37.04
C LEU A 234 -13.50 6.73 -36.09
N VAL A 235 -14.45 5.88 -36.48
CA VAL A 235 -14.78 4.66 -35.74
C VAL A 235 -13.75 3.58 -36.09
N VAL A 236 -13.13 2.99 -35.08
CA VAL A 236 -12.17 1.89 -35.26
C VAL A 236 -12.88 0.59 -34.98
N ALA A 237 -13.13 -0.21 -36.02
CA ALA A 237 -13.91 -1.45 -35.93
C ALA A 237 -13.43 -2.39 -34.81
N ASP A 238 -12.12 -2.62 -34.69
CA ASP A 238 -11.54 -3.52 -33.69
C ASP A 238 -11.79 -3.04 -32.25
N GLU A 239 -11.64 -1.74 -32.00
CA GLU A 239 -11.90 -1.16 -30.67
C GLU A 239 -13.40 -1.06 -30.38
N ALA A 240 -14.21 -0.75 -31.40
CA ALA A 240 -15.67 -0.70 -31.30
C ALA A 240 -16.26 -2.07 -30.96
N ALA A 241 -15.71 -3.16 -31.50
CA ALA A 241 -16.11 -4.53 -31.17
C ALA A 241 -15.97 -4.83 -29.66
N TRP A 242 -14.96 -4.27 -28.98
CA TRP A 242 -14.84 -4.39 -27.53
C TRP A 242 -15.93 -3.65 -26.78
N VAL A 243 -16.32 -2.46 -27.25
CA VAL A 243 -17.42 -1.69 -26.66
C VAL A 243 -18.73 -2.48 -26.80
N VAL A 244 -19.04 -3.00 -27.99
CA VAL A 244 -20.21 -3.86 -28.23
C VAL A 244 -20.21 -5.06 -27.29
N ARG A 245 -19.08 -5.75 -27.16
CA ARG A 245 -18.92 -6.90 -26.26
C ARG A 245 -19.17 -6.54 -24.79
N ILE A 246 -18.72 -5.37 -24.34
CA ILE A 246 -18.98 -4.86 -22.98
C ILE A 246 -20.48 -4.68 -22.74
N TYR A 247 -21.20 -4.06 -23.68
CA TYR A 247 -22.66 -3.89 -23.59
C TYR A 247 -23.37 -5.25 -23.61
N GLN A 248 -22.99 -6.17 -24.49
CA GLN A 248 -23.54 -7.52 -24.54
C GLN A 248 -23.36 -8.27 -23.20
N TRP A 249 -22.15 -8.28 -22.64
CA TRP A 249 -21.90 -8.93 -21.35
C TRP A 249 -22.70 -8.31 -20.20
N PHE A 250 -22.92 -6.99 -20.23
CA PHE A 250 -23.62 -6.28 -19.17
C PHE A 250 -25.15 -6.41 -19.27
N VAL A 251 -25.70 -6.19 -20.46
CA VAL A 251 -27.15 -6.14 -20.72
C VAL A 251 -27.72 -7.55 -20.92
N VAL A 252 -27.12 -8.34 -21.82
CA VAL A 252 -27.62 -9.67 -22.20
C VAL A 252 -27.19 -10.72 -21.18
N THR A 253 -25.88 -10.88 -20.96
CA THR A 253 -25.34 -11.92 -20.06
C THR A 253 -25.45 -11.54 -18.57
N ARG A 254 -25.89 -10.32 -18.24
CA ARG A 254 -26.05 -9.81 -16.86
C ARG A 254 -24.80 -9.98 -15.98
N ARG A 255 -23.61 -9.87 -16.58
CA ARG A 255 -22.34 -9.96 -15.84
C ARG A 255 -22.09 -8.69 -15.03
N SER A 256 -21.49 -8.84 -13.85
CA SER A 256 -21.17 -7.69 -13.01
C SER A 256 -20.03 -6.86 -13.60
N ARG A 257 -20.04 -5.53 -13.36
CA ARG A 257 -18.99 -4.59 -13.80
C ARG A 257 -17.57 -5.03 -13.37
N SER A 258 -17.44 -5.63 -12.19
CA SER A 258 -16.16 -6.19 -11.72
C SER A 258 -15.74 -7.42 -12.49
N TRP A 259 -16.68 -8.29 -12.86
CA TRP A 259 -16.39 -9.45 -13.70
C TRP A 259 -15.94 -8.98 -15.09
N ILE A 260 -16.66 -8.05 -15.72
CA ILE A 260 -16.33 -7.51 -17.04
C ILE A 260 -14.93 -6.89 -17.03
N ALA A 261 -14.60 -6.06 -16.02
CA ALA A 261 -13.26 -5.49 -15.91
C ALA A 261 -12.17 -6.56 -15.77
N ARG A 262 -12.43 -7.63 -15.01
CA ARG A 262 -11.47 -8.73 -14.85
C ARG A 262 -11.25 -9.45 -16.19
N GLU A 263 -12.34 -9.72 -16.89
CA GLU A 263 -12.31 -10.42 -18.18
C GLU A 263 -11.62 -9.60 -19.27
N LEU A 264 -11.88 -8.28 -19.33
CA LEU A 264 -11.17 -7.36 -20.23
C LEU A 264 -9.66 -7.33 -19.95
N THR A 265 -9.26 -7.35 -18.67
CA THR A 265 -7.83 -7.42 -18.30
C THR A 265 -7.22 -8.75 -18.72
N ARG A 266 -7.94 -9.86 -18.50
CA ARG A 266 -7.49 -11.22 -18.85
C ARG A 266 -7.29 -11.39 -20.35
N GLN A 267 -8.18 -10.81 -21.16
CA GLN A 267 -8.10 -10.87 -22.62
C GLN A 267 -7.19 -9.79 -23.24
N GLY A 268 -6.56 -8.93 -22.44
CA GLY A 268 -5.66 -7.88 -22.94
C GLY A 268 -6.37 -6.77 -23.73
N ALA A 269 -7.64 -6.47 -23.43
CA ALA A 269 -8.44 -5.52 -24.19
C ALA A 269 -7.84 -4.08 -24.16
N PRO A 270 -7.84 -3.36 -25.31
CA PRO A 270 -7.28 -2.02 -25.41
C PRO A 270 -8.04 -1.02 -24.54
N LYS A 271 -7.34 -0.05 -23.96
CA LYS A 271 -7.92 0.99 -23.11
C LYS A 271 -7.94 2.33 -23.81
N ASP A 272 -8.77 3.23 -23.27
CA ASP A 272 -8.81 4.64 -23.66
C ASP A 272 -7.40 5.25 -23.65
N HIS A 273 -7.09 6.06 -24.66
CA HIS A 273 -5.79 6.70 -24.85
C HIS A 273 -5.33 7.58 -23.67
N ARG A 274 -6.26 8.01 -22.80
CA ARG A 274 -5.97 8.79 -21.59
C ARG A 274 -5.70 7.94 -20.35
N SER A 275 -5.79 6.61 -20.47
CA SER A 275 -5.58 5.71 -19.34
C SER A 275 -4.09 5.49 -19.07
N THR A 276 -3.65 5.78 -17.84
CA THR A 276 -2.26 5.58 -17.42
C THR A 276 -1.97 4.17 -16.87
N THR A 277 -3.01 3.36 -16.65
CA THR A 277 -2.89 2.04 -16.02
C THR A 277 -3.15 0.94 -17.03
N LYS A 278 -2.46 -0.20 -16.91
CA LYS A 278 -2.68 -1.35 -17.81
C LYS A 278 -3.96 -2.12 -17.48
N GLN A 279 -4.29 -2.29 -16.20
CA GLN A 279 -5.44 -3.10 -15.78
C GLN A 279 -6.78 -2.37 -15.89
N TRP A 280 -7.85 -3.11 -16.17
CA TRP A 280 -9.21 -2.59 -16.15
C TRP A 280 -9.79 -2.57 -14.74
N ARG A 281 -10.60 -1.55 -14.44
CA ARG A 281 -11.33 -1.41 -13.19
C ARG A 281 -12.82 -1.27 -13.48
N ALA A 282 -13.66 -1.66 -12.51
CA ALA A 282 -15.11 -1.54 -12.64
C ALA A 282 -15.56 -0.09 -12.95
N ALA A 283 -14.85 0.91 -12.44
CA ALA A 283 -15.10 2.33 -12.76
C ALA A 283 -14.89 2.66 -14.24
N ASN A 284 -13.96 2.01 -14.93
CA ASN A 284 -13.74 2.20 -16.37
C ASN A 284 -14.92 1.65 -17.17
N VAL A 285 -15.40 0.46 -16.78
CA VAL A 285 -16.58 -0.16 -17.39
C VAL A 285 -17.82 0.71 -17.17
N THR A 286 -18.03 1.23 -15.96
CA THR A 286 -19.13 2.17 -15.69
C THR A 286 -19.03 3.41 -16.59
N LYS A 287 -17.83 4.00 -16.74
CA LYS A 287 -17.64 5.16 -17.63
C LYS A 287 -18.04 4.86 -19.06
N ILE A 288 -17.69 3.68 -19.58
CA ILE A 288 -18.09 3.24 -20.93
C ILE A 288 -19.61 3.12 -21.01
N LEU A 289 -20.23 2.38 -20.08
CA LEU A 289 -21.67 2.15 -20.07
C LEU A 289 -22.49 3.43 -19.94
N THR A 290 -21.96 4.49 -19.30
CA THR A 290 -22.66 5.78 -19.13
C THR A 290 -22.33 6.81 -20.21
N ASN A 291 -21.39 6.53 -21.12
CA ASN A 291 -20.93 7.51 -22.09
C ASN A 291 -21.88 7.60 -23.28
N ARG A 292 -22.60 8.72 -23.38
CA ARG A 292 -23.57 9.00 -24.45
C ARG A 292 -22.95 9.12 -25.85
N LYS A 293 -21.63 9.24 -25.97
CA LYS A 293 -20.96 9.25 -27.29
C LYS A 293 -21.21 7.99 -28.11
N TYR A 294 -21.42 6.84 -27.45
CA TYR A 294 -21.65 5.56 -28.14
C TYR A 294 -22.99 5.48 -28.87
N ILE A 295 -23.96 6.34 -28.54
CA ILE A 295 -25.25 6.47 -29.23
C ILE A 295 -25.27 7.67 -30.20
N GLY A 296 -24.12 8.27 -30.50
CA GLY A 296 -24.02 9.44 -31.39
C GLY A 296 -24.26 10.79 -30.71
N GLU A 297 -24.43 10.85 -29.39
CA GLU A 297 -24.60 12.11 -28.65
C GLU A 297 -23.25 12.64 -28.11
N TRP A 298 -22.70 13.65 -28.77
CA TRP A 298 -21.39 14.22 -28.46
C TRP A 298 -21.50 15.51 -27.65
N ILE A 299 -21.45 15.37 -26.32
CA ILE A 299 -21.45 16.50 -25.40
C ILE A 299 -20.01 16.88 -25.03
N TRP A 300 -19.58 18.07 -25.43
CA TRP A 300 -18.30 18.65 -25.08
C TRP A 300 -18.43 19.69 -23.95
N GLY A 301 -17.35 19.89 -23.20
CA GLY A 301 -17.27 20.96 -22.20
C GLY A 301 -18.02 20.69 -20.89
N VAL A 302 -18.50 19.48 -20.61
CA VAL A 302 -19.28 19.18 -19.38
C VAL A 302 -18.54 19.52 -18.08
N MET A 303 -17.20 19.39 -18.06
CA MET A 303 -16.36 19.66 -16.89
C MET A 303 -15.39 20.82 -17.18
N ARG A 304 -15.01 21.56 -16.14
CA ARG A 304 -13.92 22.53 -16.15
C ARG A 304 -12.88 22.21 -15.08
N ASN A 305 -11.62 22.53 -15.37
CA ASN A 305 -10.56 22.45 -14.37
C ASN A 305 -10.66 23.67 -13.44
N SER A 306 -10.69 23.42 -12.14
CA SER A 306 -10.62 24.41 -11.08
C SER A 306 -9.36 24.15 -10.27
N ARG A 307 -8.48 25.17 -10.16
CA ARG A 307 -7.26 25.09 -9.37
C ARG A 307 -7.51 25.66 -7.99
N ASP A 308 -7.21 24.89 -6.96
CA ASP A 308 -7.20 25.37 -5.59
C ASP A 308 -6.04 26.36 -5.40
N PRO A 309 -6.30 27.60 -4.93
CA PRO A 309 -5.27 28.63 -4.80
C PRO A 309 -4.22 28.31 -3.74
N VAL A 310 -4.58 27.54 -2.69
CA VAL A 310 -3.70 27.21 -1.57
C VAL A 310 -2.94 25.93 -1.85
N THR A 311 -3.66 24.85 -2.19
CA THR A 311 -3.02 23.54 -2.38
C THR A 311 -2.43 23.35 -3.77
N LYS A 312 -2.69 24.29 -4.70
CA LYS A 312 -2.35 24.23 -6.13
C LYS A 312 -2.92 23.00 -6.85
N ARG A 313 -3.73 22.18 -6.19
CA ARG A 313 -4.34 20.97 -6.75
C ARG A 313 -5.41 21.34 -7.76
N ILE A 314 -5.41 20.66 -8.90
CA ILE A 314 -6.42 20.84 -9.94
C ILE A 314 -7.51 19.80 -9.72
N ARG A 315 -8.76 20.26 -9.68
CA ARG A 315 -9.96 19.40 -9.61
C ARG A 315 -10.86 19.68 -10.80
N GLN A 316 -11.56 18.66 -11.27
CA GLN A 316 -12.60 18.84 -12.28
C GLN A 316 -13.93 19.12 -11.59
N VAL A 317 -14.56 20.24 -11.96
CA VAL A 317 -15.89 20.63 -11.50
C VAL A 317 -16.86 20.66 -12.68
N PRO A 318 -18.13 20.26 -12.49
CA PRO A 318 -19.12 20.33 -13.55
C PRO A 318 -19.36 21.79 -13.96
N ARG A 319 -19.69 21.99 -15.24
CA ARG A 319 -20.22 23.25 -15.75
C ARG A 319 -21.74 23.27 -15.65
N GLU A 320 -22.29 24.46 -15.48
CA GLU A 320 -23.73 24.68 -15.49
C GLU A 320 -24.34 24.27 -16.84
N PRO A 321 -25.58 23.74 -16.87
CA PRO A 321 -26.25 23.35 -18.11
C PRO A 321 -26.39 24.44 -19.18
N GLY A 322 -26.38 25.72 -18.80
CA GLY A 322 -26.44 26.86 -19.71
C GLY A 322 -25.10 27.51 -20.08
N ASP A 323 -23.95 26.93 -19.69
CA ASP A 323 -22.65 27.50 -20.06
C ASP A 323 -22.45 27.39 -21.60
N PRO A 324 -22.12 28.49 -22.32
CA PRO A 324 -21.94 28.48 -23.77
C PRO A 324 -20.79 27.59 -24.24
N CYS A 325 -19.90 27.18 -23.33
CA CYS A 325 -18.82 26.24 -23.62
C CYS A 325 -19.27 24.78 -23.50
N ARG A 326 -20.53 24.51 -23.11
CA ARG A 326 -21.14 23.18 -23.12
C ARG A 326 -21.88 23.00 -24.44
N ILE A 327 -21.26 22.29 -25.37
CA ILE A 327 -21.79 22.12 -26.74
C ILE A 327 -22.25 20.66 -26.89
N ALA A 328 -23.53 20.47 -27.22
CA ALA A 328 -24.08 19.15 -27.54
C ALA A 328 -24.27 19.03 -29.06
N ARG A 329 -23.72 17.96 -29.65
CA ARG A 329 -23.82 17.64 -31.08
C ARG A 329 -24.45 16.27 -31.25
N GLN A 330 -25.29 16.13 -32.27
CA GLN A 330 -25.84 14.85 -32.70
C GLN A 330 -25.05 14.37 -33.91
N MET A 331 -24.43 13.20 -33.81
CA MET A 331 -23.58 12.56 -34.82
C MET A 331 -23.93 11.07 -34.90
N PRO A 332 -25.13 10.72 -35.42
CA PRO A 332 -25.61 9.34 -35.48
C PRO A 332 -24.71 8.43 -36.34
N GLU A 333 -24.00 8.98 -37.32
CA GLU A 333 -23.02 8.27 -38.14
C GLU A 333 -21.82 7.72 -37.35
N LEU A 334 -21.60 8.23 -36.13
CA LEU A 334 -20.56 7.77 -35.21
C LEU A 334 -21.13 6.85 -34.11
N ALA A 335 -22.40 6.46 -34.14
CA ALA A 335 -22.97 5.56 -33.15
C ALA A 335 -22.35 4.15 -33.28
N ILE A 336 -21.95 3.57 -32.15
CA ILE A 336 -21.43 2.19 -32.04
C ILE A 336 -22.51 1.26 -31.45
N ILE A 337 -23.41 1.80 -30.63
CA ILE A 337 -24.42 1.06 -29.88
C ILE A 337 -25.78 1.70 -30.15
N ASP A 338 -26.81 0.86 -30.31
CA ASP A 338 -28.19 1.30 -30.44
C ASP A 338 -28.69 1.97 -29.14
N ALA A 339 -29.51 3.01 -29.30
CA ALA A 339 -30.08 3.75 -28.17
C ALA A 339 -30.83 2.83 -27.19
N GLU A 340 -31.53 1.82 -27.69
CA GLU A 340 -32.27 0.86 -26.87
C GLU A 340 -31.36 0.05 -25.93
N ILE A 341 -30.23 -0.47 -26.43
CA ILE A 341 -29.26 -1.22 -25.63
C ILE A 341 -28.62 -0.31 -24.58
N PHE A 342 -28.38 0.96 -24.93
CA PHE A 342 -27.84 1.96 -24.01
C PHE A 342 -28.81 2.26 -22.86
N ASP A 343 -30.09 2.43 -23.18
CA ASP A 343 -31.14 2.72 -22.19
C ASP A 343 -31.35 1.53 -21.26
N GLN A 344 -31.40 0.30 -21.79
CA GLN A 344 -31.41 -0.92 -20.96
C GLN A 344 -30.21 -0.96 -20.00
N ALA A 345 -29.01 -0.58 -20.46
CA ALA A 345 -27.84 -0.49 -19.58
C ALA A 345 -28.02 0.58 -18.47
N GLN A 346 -28.61 1.74 -18.77
CA GLN A 346 -28.89 2.76 -17.76
C GLN A 346 -29.93 2.30 -16.73
N GLU A 347 -30.98 1.61 -17.16
CA GLU A 347 -32.01 1.06 -16.28
C GLU A 347 -31.42 0.06 -15.28
N ILE A 348 -30.53 -0.82 -15.74
CA ILE A 348 -29.82 -1.77 -14.88
C ILE A 348 -29.00 -1.02 -13.82
N ILE A 349 -28.26 0.01 -14.23
CA ILE A 349 -27.43 0.82 -13.34
C ILE A 349 -28.31 1.57 -12.31
N ALA A 350 -29.44 2.13 -12.76
CA ALA A 350 -30.39 2.82 -11.90
C ALA A 350 -31.06 1.86 -10.90
N GLY A 351 -31.38 0.64 -11.33
CA GLY A 351 -31.94 -0.41 -10.49
C GLY A 351 -31.01 -0.81 -9.34
N TYR A 352 -29.69 -0.81 -9.54
CA TYR A 352 -28.73 -1.00 -8.45
C TYR A 352 -28.70 0.17 -7.47
N LYS A 353 -28.78 1.42 -7.95
CA LYS A 353 -28.79 2.61 -7.08
C LYS A 353 -30.02 2.66 -6.17
N ARG A 354 -31.19 2.17 -6.62
CA ARG A 354 -32.41 2.11 -5.80
C ARG A 354 -32.34 1.09 -4.65
N LYS A 355 -31.48 0.07 -4.77
CA LYS A 355 -31.31 -0.99 -3.75
C LYS A 355 -30.20 -0.68 -2.72
N GLU A 356 -29.33 0.29 -2.98
CA GLU A 356 -28.34 0.75 -2.01
C GLU A 356 -28.94 1.87 -1.15
N PRO A 357 -29.20 1.68 0.17
CA PRO A 357 -29.40 2.82 1.05
C PRO A 357 -28.16 3.69 0.97
N ALA A 358 -28.34 5.00 0.82
CA ALA A 358 -27.29 5.98 0.57
C ALA A 358 -26.13 5.85 1.58
N ARG A 359 -25.14 5.00 1.28
CA ARG A 359 -23.87 4.98 1.99
C ARG A 359 -23.16 6.26 1.59
N LYS A 360 -23.29 7.30 2.43
CA LYS A 360 -22.51 8.52 2.30
C LYS A 360 -21.04 8.12 2.06
N PRO A 361 -20.39 8.66 1.02
CA PRO A 361 -18.96 8.43 0.84
C PRO A 361 -18.27 8.88 2.13
N ALA A 362 -17.62 7.95 2.81
CA ALA A 362 -16.94 8.22 4.06
C ALA A 362 -15.82 9.22 3.79
N THR A 363 -16.06 10.50 4.06
CA THR A 363 -15.01 11.50 4.08
C THR A 363 -14.06 11.15 5.22
N PRO A 364 -12.76 10.94 4.96
CA PRO A 364 -11.78 10.65 6.00
C PRO A 364 -11.80 11.77 7.07
N GLY A 365 -11.83 11.40 8.35
CA GLY A 365 -11.79 12.36 9.46
C GLY A 365 -13.12 13.00 9.85
N VAL A 366 -14.24 12.67 9.19
CA VAL A 366 -15.58 13.17 9.57
C VAL A 366 -16.28 12.13 10.45
N ARG A 367 -16.77 12.55 11.62
CA ARG A 367 -17.62 11.72 12.48
C ARG A 367 -18.99 11.54 11.82
N GLY A 368 -19.47 10.31 11.73
CA GLY A 368 -20.83 10.02 11.31
C GLY A 368 -21.85 10.56 12.32
N SER A 369 -23.14 10.58 11.95
CA SER A 369 -24.23 11.07 12.81
C SER A 369 -24.39 10.30 14.13
N GLY A 370 -23.79 9.11 14.26
CA GLY A 370 -23.71 8.33 15.50
C GLY A 370 -22.41 8.50 16.28
N GLY A 371 -21.66 9.60 16.08
CA GLY A 371 -20.43 9.92 16.83
C GLY A 371 -19.19 9.07 16.49
N ARG A 372 -19.34 8.00 15.70
CA ARG A 372 -18.23 7.15 15.24
C ARG A 372 -17.45 7.82 14.12
N LEU A 373 -16.12 7.88 14.27
CA LEU A 373 -15.20 8.28 13.21
C LEU A 373 -15.32 7.30 12.03
N ASN A 374 -15.43 7.85 10.81
CA ASN A 374 -15.25 7.05 9.60
C ASN A 374 -13.82 6.47 9.62
N GLY A 375 -13.71 5.14 9.59
CA GLY A 375 -12.43 4.44 9.69
C GLY A 375 -11.39 4.93 8.70
N SER A 376 -10.12 4.92 9.13
CA SER A 376 -8.96 5.41 8.39
C SER A 376 -8.76 4.71 7.05
N THR A 377 -8.23 5.42 6.06
CA THR A 377 -7.68 4.84 4.81
C THR A 377 -6.47 3.93 5.08
N GLN A 378 -6.08 3.10 4.11
CA GLN A 378 -5.13 1.97 4.26
C GLN A 378 -3.77 2.29 4.93
N ALA A 379 -3.27 3.52 4.87
CA ALA A 379 -2.05 3.91 5.62
C ALA A 379 -2.27 3.83 7.16
N SER A 380 -3.51 4.11 7.58
CA SER A 380 -4.13 3.83 8.88
C SER A 380 -3.88 2.45 9.51
N SER A 381 -3.98 1.42 8.68
CA SER A 381 -4.19 0.05 9.17
C SER A 381 -2.91 -0.65 9.63
N TYR A 382 -1.74 -0.14 9.24
CA TYR A 382 -0.47 -0.70 9.70
C TYR A 382 -0.13 -0.18 11.10
N GLU A 383 -0.22 1.14 11.30
CA GLU A 383 0.03 1.80 12.58
C GLU A 383 -1.09 1.53 13.61
N ASN A 384 -2.33 1.33 13.18
CA ASN A 384 -3.47 1.04 14.07
C ASN A 384 -4.33 -0.11 13.51
N PRO A 385 -3.92 -1.37 13.70
CA PRO A 385 -4.73 -2.52 13.30
C PRO A 385 -6.03 -2.59 14.11
N ARG A 386 -7.12 -2.95 13.42
CA ARG A 386 -8.38 -3.29 14.07
C ARG A 386 -8.47 -4.78 14.42
N TYR A 387 -7.73 -5.62 13.71
CA TYR A 387 -7.74 -7.08 13.87
C TYR A 387 -6.30 -7.60 13.94
N LEU A 388 -6.11 -8.72 14.63
CA LEU A 388 -4.80 -9.33 14.92
C LEU A 388 -3.94 -9.52 13.66
N LEU A 389 -4.51 -10.12 12.61
CA LEU A 389 -3.78 -10.43 11.36
C LEU A 389 -3.89 -9.35 10.28
N GLN A 390 -4.52 -8.20 10.57
CA GLN A 390 -4.66 -7.14 9.58
C GLN A 390 -3.29 -6.56 9.20
N GLY A 391 -2.97 -6.56 7.90
CA GLY A 391 -1.68 -6.05 7.43
C GLY A 391 -0.57 -7.12 7.34
N LEU A 392 -0.74 -8.25 8.03
CA LEU A 392 0.33 -9.23 8.27
C LEU A 392 0.32 -10.40 7.29
N VAL A 393 -0.84 -10.78 6.75
CA VAL A 393 -0.96 -11.88 5.79
C VAL A 393 -0.80 -11.37 4.36
N ALA A 394 0.07 -11.97 3.56
CA ALA A 394 0.39 -11.54 2.20
C ALA A 394 0.29 -12.69 1.19
N CYS A 395 -0.08 -12.39 -0.05
CA CYS A 395 -0.23 -13.40 -1.09
C CYS A 395 1.12 -13.70 -1.75
N GLY A 396 1.53 -14.97 -1.74
CA GLY A 396 2.79 -15.46 -2.31
C GLY A 396 2.93 -15.25 -3.82
N ASP A 397 1.81 -15.27 -4.55
CA ASP A 397 1.81 -15.04 -5.99
C ASP A 397 1.89 -13.54 -6.36
N CYS A 398 1.60 -12.65 -5.42
CA CYS A 398 1.57 -11.20 -5.67
C CYS A 398 2.79 -10.51 -5.08
N LYS A 399 3.96 -10.71 -5.69
CA LYS A 399 5.20 -10.06 -5.29
C LYS A 399 5.70 -9.05 -6.31
N THR A 400 6.34 -8.01 -5.81
CA THR A 400 7.15 -7.08 -6.59
C THR A 400 8.58 -7.18 -6.08
N THR A 401 9.55 -7.28 -7.00
CA THR A 401 10.96 -7.30 -6.65
C THR A 401 11.51 -5.90 -6.83
N ASP A 402 12.20 -5.38 -5.81
CA ASP A 402 12.90 -4.09 -5.90
C ASP A 402 14.24 -4.23 -6.63
N ASP A 403 14.90 -3.09 -6.87
CA ASP A 403 16.19 -3.05 -7.59
C ASP A 403 17.31 -3.81 -6.82
N ASP A 404 17.14 -4.01 -5.52
CA ASP A 404 18.05 -4.74 -4.62
C ASP A 404 17.72 -6.25 -4.52
N GLY A 405 16.76 -6.75 -5.31
CA GLY A 405 16.36 -8.17 -5.34
C GLY A 405 15.46 -8.61 -4.20
N ARG A 406 14.97 -7.70 -3.35
CA ARG A 406 14.06 -8.01 -2.23
C ARG A 406 12.63 -8.15 -2.74
N GLU A 407 11.96 -9.19 -2.26
CA GLU A 407 10.58 -9.47 -2.64
C GLU A 407 9.58 -8.81 -1.69
N GLU A 408 8.82 -7.84 -2.18
CA GLU A 408 7.71 -7.25 -1.45
C GLU A 408 6.39 -7.93 -1.81
N TYR A 409 5.83 -8.67 -0.85
CA TYR A 409 4.55 -9.35 -1.00
C TYR A 409 3.36 -8.43 -0.72
N ARG A 410 2.35 -8.51 -1.60
CA ARG A 410 1.09 -7.78 -1.47
C ARG A 410 0.23 -8.39 -0.36
N THR A 411 -0.13 -7.55 0.60
CA THR A 411 -1.01 -7.93 1.71
C THR A 411 -2.43 -8.28 1.25
N LEU A 412 -3.03 -9.31 1.87
CA LEU A 412 -4.44 -9.64 1.71
C LEU A 412 -5.34 -8.52 2.24
N TYR A 413 -6.46 -8.30 1.57
CA TYR A 413 -7.45 -7.32 1.99
C TYR A 413 -8.47 -7.96 2.93
N THR A 414 -8.66 -7.37 4.11
CA THR A 414 -9.71 -7.75 5.06
C THR A 414 -11.04 -7.08 4.68
N GLY A 415 -12.08 -7.88 4.42
CA GLY A 415 -13.40 -7.39 4.04
C GLY A 415 -14.52 -8.38 4.35
N GLY A 416 -15.71 -8.12 3.80
CA GLY A 416 -16.93 -8.87 4.12
C GLY A 416 -17.67 -8.31 5.33
N HIS A 417 -18.72 -9.02 5.77
CA HIS A 417 -19.51 -8.63 6.94
C HIS A 417 -18.59 -8.61 8.17
N HIS A 418 -18.54 -7.46 8.87
CA HIS A 418 -17.63 -7.19 10.00
C HIS A 418 -16.14 -7.54 9.80
N GLY A 419 -15.64 -7.62 8.55
CA GLY A 419 -14.25 -7.97 8.29
C GLY A 419 -13.92 -9.46 8.51
N GLY A 420 -14.90 -10.36 8.42
CA GLY A 420 -14.71 -11.79 8.66
C GLY A 420 -13.84 -12.55 7.66
N TYR A 421 -13.46 -11.94 6.52
CA TYR A 421 -12.69 -12.62 5.47
C TYR A 421 -11.48 -11.81 5.01
N MET A 422 -10.42 -12.51 4.63
CA MET A 422 -9.20 -11.99 4.00
C MET A 422 -9.08 -12.57 2.60
N TYR A 423 -8.72 -11.74 1.60
CA TYR A 423 -8.62 -12.18 0.21
C TYR A 423 -7.61 -11.37 -0.60
N CYS A 424 -7.09 -11.96 -1.67
CA CYS A 424 -6.13 -11.29 -2.55
C CYS A 424 -6.80 -10.16 -3.35
N SER A 425 -6.32 -8.92 -3.19
CA SER A 425 -6.81 -7.78 -3.97
C SER A 425 -6.41 -7.86 -5.45
N GLY A 426 -5.30 -8.55 -5.76
CA GLY A 426 -4.83 -8.82 -7.12
C GLY A 426 -5.86 -9.62 -7.94
N TYR A 427 -6.55 -10.58 -7.32
CA TYR A 427 -7.60 -11.35 -7.98
C TYR A 427 -8.80 -10.48 -8.41
N ARG A 428 -9.13 -9.43 -7.65
CA ARG A 428 -10.22 -8.51 -8.04
C ARG A 428 -9.90 -7.71 -9.29
N ILE A 429 -8.63 -7.52 -9.62
CA ILE A 429 -8.15 -6.79 -10.80
C ILE A 429 -7.53 -7.70 -11.87
N ALA A 430 -7.73 -9.03 -11.78
CA ALA A 430 -7.16 -10.03 -12.67
C ALA A 430 -5.61 -10.10 -12.69
N ALA A 431 -4.94 -9.49 -11.72
CA ALA A 431 -3.47 -9.52 -11.64
C ALA A 431 -2.93 -10.77 -10.93
N CYS A 432 -3.82 -11.59 -10.37
CA CYS A 432 -3.47 -12.80 -9.61
C CYS A 432 -4.56 -13.86 -9.77
N SER A 433 -4.16 -15.12 -9.74
CA SER A 433 -5.01 -16.31 -9.84
C SER A 433 -5.61 -16.74 -8.50
N CYS A 434 -5.02 -16.32 -7.36
CA CYS A 434 -5.45 -16.65 -6.01
C CYS A 434 -6.91 -16.23 -5.75
N ARG A 435 -7.83 -17.20 -5.83
CA ARG A 435 -9.28 -16.99 -5.70
C ARG A 435 -9.77 -17.25 -4.27
N THR A 436 -9.01 -18.03 -3.52
CA THR A 436 -9.39 -18.52 -2.19
C THR A 436 -9.52 -17.36 -1.20
N THR A 437 -10.61 -17.39 -0.42
CA THR A 437 -10.87 -16.45 0.65
C THR A 437 -10.61 -17.12 1.99
N LEU A 438 -9.86 -16.47 2.86
CA LEU A 438 -9.49 -16.98 4.18
C LEU A 438 -10.41 -16.38 5.25
N GLN A 439 -11.05 -17.22 6.06
CA GLN A 439 -11.82 -16.75 7.21
C GLN A 439 -10.86 -16.22 8.28
N ARG A 440 -11.09 -14.98 8.73
CA ARG A 440 -10.20 -14.26 9.65
C ARG A 440 -10.02 -14.99 10.97
N GLU A 441 -11.12 -15.33 11.64
CA GLU A 441 -11.12 -16.01 12.94
C GLU A 441 -10.38 -17.35 12.88
N ARG A 442 -10.54 -18.09 11.77
CA ARG A 442 -9.81 -19.34 11.56
C ARG A 442 -8.30 -19.08 11.44
N ALA A 443 -7.92 -18.07 10.67
CA ALA A 443 -6.51 -17.72 10.50
C ALA A 443 -5.88 -17.30 11.83
N GLU A 444 -6.56 -16.44 12.59
CA GLU A 444 -6.11 -15.97 13.90
C GLU A 444 -5.92 -17.15 14.86
N ARG A 445 -6.93 -18.03 14.99
CA ARG A 445 -6.86 -19.22 15.84
C ARG A 445 -5.71 -20.15 15.45
N LEU A 446 -5.51 -20.43 14.16
CA LEU A 446 -4.48 -21.36 13.70
C LEU A 446 -3.07 -20.77 13.84
N VAL A 447 -2.88 -19.48 13.57
CA VAL A 447 -1.60 -18.80 13.77
C VAL A 447 -1.24 -18.76 15.26
N LEU A 448 -2.17 -18.35 16.12
CA LEU A 448 -1.95 -18.33 17.57
C LEU A 448 -1.66 -19.72 18.12
N LYS A 449 -2.36 -20.75 17.62
CA LYS A 449 -2.09 -22.14 18.00
C LYS A 449 -0.66 -22.56 17.60
N ALA A 450 -0.27 -22.36 16.35
CA ALA A 450 1.07 -22.74 15.88
C ALA A 450 2.19 -22.00 16.63
N ILE A 451 1.98 -20.72 16.94
CA ILE A 451 2.92 -19.94 17.76
C ILE A 451 2.96 -20.49 19.19
N GLY A 452 1.81 -20.74 19.81
CA GLY A 452 1.72 -21.29 21.16
C GLY A 452 2.35 -22.67 21.28
N ASP A 453 2.08 -23.58 20.34
CA ASP A 453 2.65 -24.92 20.29
C ASP A 453 4.19 -24.83 20.16
N ARG A 454 4.72 -23.88 19.38
CA ARG A 454 6.18 -23.73 19.24
C ARG A 454 6.85 -23.09 20.45
N ILE A 455 6.25 -22.01 20.99
CA ILE A 455 6.81 -21.25 22.12
C ILE A 455 6.78 -22.07 23.42
N LEU A 456 5.72 -22.84 23.66
CA LEU A 456 5.51 -23.53 24.94
C LEU A 456 5.84 -25.03 24.89
N ALA A 457 5.64 -25.72 23.76
CA ALA A 457 5.76 -27.18 23.73
C ALA A 457 7.15 -27.68 23.31
N ASN A 458 8.03 -26.83 22.77
CA ASN A 458 9.37 -27.25 22.35
C ASN A 458 10.44 -26.96 23.44
N PRO A 459 11.00 -27.98 24.13
CA PRO A 459 12.03 -27.78 25.14
C PRO A 459 13.36 -27.27 24.56
N THR A 460 13.78 -27.72 23.38
CA THR A 460 15.06 -27.27 22.78
C THR A 460 15.01 -25.78 22.44
N TRP A 461 13.86 -25.30 21.97
CA TRP A 461 13.66 -23.89 21.66
C TRP A 461 13.70 -23.00 22.90
N ARG A 462 13.24 -23.50 24.06
CA ARG A 462 13.34 -22.79 25.35
C ARG A 462 14.78 -22.69 25.84
N GLU A 463 15.56 -23.75 25.68
CA GLU A 463 16.99 -23.75 26.01
C GLU A 463 17.77 -22.76 25.13
N SER A 464 17.58 -22.80 23.80
CA SER A 464 18.21 -21.82 22.89
C SER A 464 17.81 -20.37 23.24
N LEU A 465 16.55 -20.13 23.60
CA LEU A 465 16.08 -18.80 24.01
C LEU A 465 16.72 -18.33 25.31
N LEU A 466 16.89 -19.22 26.30
CA LEU A 466 17.55 -18.89 27.56
C LEU A 466 19.00 -18.48 27.32
N THR A 467 19.77 -19.30 26.58
CA THR A 467 21.17 -19.01 26.25
C THR A 467 21.31 -17.68 25.52
N LEU A 468 20.40 -17.38 24.59
CA LEU A 468 20.40 -16.15 23.82
C LEU A 468 20.07 -14.92 24.69
N ILE A 469 19.14 -15.05 25.64
CA ILE A 469 18.79 -13.98 26.61
C ILE A 469 19.90 -13.75 27.64
N GLU A 470 20.54 -14.80 28.13
CA GLU A 470 21.69 -14.71 29.04
C GLU A 470 22.85 -13.97 28.36
N ALA A 471 23.24 -14.37 27.15
CA ALA A 471 24.32 -13.73 26.39
C ALA A 471 24.03 -12.24 26.09
N ALA A 472 22.80 -11.91 25.72
CA ALA A 472 22.40 -10.52 25.47
C ALA A 472 22.38 -9.67 26.76
N TRP A 473 22.00 -10.27 27.89
CA TRP A 473 22.04 -9.62 29.20
C TRP A 473 23.49 -9.34 29.63
N GLU A 474 24.40 -10.30 29.49
CA GLU A 474 25.82 -10.12 29.77
C GLU A 474 26.44 -9.01 28.90
N HIS A 475 26.16 -9.02 27.60
CA HIS A 475 26.67 -7.99 26.69
C HIS A 475 26.14 -6.59 27.03
N GLN A 476 24.85 -6.48 27.39
CA GLN A 476 24.26 -5.21 27.81
C GLN A 476 24.87 -4.72 29.13
N GLN A 477 25.16 -5.63 30.09
CA GLN A 477 25.87 -5.27 31.31
C GLN A 477 27.27 -4.73 31.01
N GLU A 478 28.04 -5.34 30.12
CA GLU A 478 29.36 -4.83 29.74
C GLU A 478 29.31 -3.43 29.11
N ILE A 479 28.27 -3.16 28.30
CA ILE A 479 28.04 -1.84 27.71
C ILE A 479 27.71 -0.82 28.80
N ASP A 480 26.77 -1.16 29.69
CA ASP A 480 26.33 -0.26 30.76
C ASP A 480 27.46 0.02 31.76
N ASP A 481 28.26 -0.99 32.09
CA ASP A 481 29.44 -0.90 32.95
C ASP A 481 30.51 0.06 32.39
N LYS A 482 30.61 0.20 31.06
CA LYS A 482 31.52 1.16 30.42
C LYS A 482 30.85 2.53 30.20
N ALA A 483 29.57 2.56 29.86
CA ALA A 483 28.82 3.77 29.52
C ALA A 483 28.54 4.64 30.76
N VAL A 484 28.19 4.04 31.89
CA VAL A 484 27.87 4.76 33.13
C VAL A 484 29.08 5.54 33.67
N PRO A 485 30.30 4.95 33.81
CA PRO A 485 31.49 5.70 34.20
C PRO A 485 31.88 6.79 33.20
N ASN A 486 31.74 6.55 31.90
CA ASN A 486 32.06 7.53 30.85
C ASN A 486 31.14 8.76 30.93
N LEU A 487 29.83 8.56 31.07
CA LEU A 487 28.88 9.67 31.28
C LEU A 487 29.15 10.42 32.57
N ARG A 488 29.48 9.72 33.67
CA ARG A 488 29.91 10.37 34.93
C ARG A 488 31.16 11.23 34.73
N ALA A 489 32.16 10.73 34.00
CA ALA A 489 33.38 11.48 33.70
C ALA A 489 33.09 12.73 32.86
N LYS A 490 32.22 12.64 31.84
CA LYS A 490 31.81 13.78 31.03
C LYS A 490 31.04 14.82 31.83
N ILE A 491 30.12 14.40 32.71
CA ILE A 491 29.42 15.31 33.63
C ILE A 491 30.42 16.05 34.51
N ALA A 492 31.40 15.33 35.10
CA ALA A 492 32.44 15.94 35.93
C ALA A 492 33.33 16.92 35.13
N GLU A 493 33.60 16.66 33.85
CA GLU A 493 34.31 17.59 32.98
C GLU A 493 33.51 18.88 32.71
N VAL A 494 32.22 18.75 32.40
CA VAL A 494 31.33 19.90 32.19
C VAL A 494 31.15 20.69 33.49
N ASP A 495 31.02 20.03 34.65
CA ASP A 495 30.97 20.68 35.96
C ASP A 495 32.24 21.51 36.23
N ARG A 496 33.43 20.98 35.89
CA ARG A 496 34.69 21.75 35.99
C ARG A 496 34.70 22.98 35.05
N LYS A 497 34.14 22.87 33.85
CA LYS A 497 34.05 23.99 32.89
C LYS A 497 33.04 25.05 33.37
N ILE A 498 31.90 24.63 33.92
CA ILE A 498 30.91 25.53 34.53
C ILE A 498 31.54 26.29 35.69
N LYS A 499 32.25 25.59 36.59
CA LYS A 499 32.96 26.22 37.71
C LYS A 499 33.95 27.29 37.23
N LYS A 500 34.81 26.97 36.25
CA LYS A 500 35.77 27.94 35.67
C LYS A 500 35.10 29.16 35.02
N LEU A 501 33.89 29.00 34.46
CA LEU A 501 33.14 30.12 33.89
C LEU A 501 32.50 30.98 34.97
N LEU A 502 31.97 30.36 36.04
CA LEU A 502 31.43 31.07 37.21
C LEU A 502 32.52 31.87 37.92
N ASP A 503 33.66 31.24 38.21
CA ASP A 503 34.83 31.88 38.86
C ASP A 503 35.32 33.11 38.06
N ARG A 504 35.07 33.19 36.75
CA ARG A 504 35.47 34.28 35.86
C ARG A 504 34.38 35.35 35.65
N CYS A 505 33.13 35.00 35.93
CA CYS A 505 32.00 35.93 35.92
C CYS A 505 31.89 36.74 37.21
N GLU A 506 32.46 36.26 38.32
CA GLU A 506 32.51 37.02 39.58
C GLU A 506 33.34 38.32 39.45
N ASP A 507 34.29 38.37 38.50
CA ASP A 507 35.19 39.50 38.29
C ASP A 507 34.76 40.46 37.15
N ASP A 508 33.92 40.04 36.20
CA ASP A 508 33.54 40.86 35.03
C ASP A 508 32.20 40.40 34.39
N ASP A 509 31.25 41.34 34.24
CA ASP A 509 29.88 41.06 33.78
C ASP A 509 29.78 41.12 32.24
N ASN A 510 30.21 40.04 31.56
CA ASN A 510 30.22 39.92 30.09
C ASN A 510 29.04 39.08 29.55
N PRO A 511 28.15 39.62 28.67
CA PRO A 511 27.03 38.90 28.07
C PRO A 511 27.40 37.61 27.32
N GLU A 512 28.61 37.52 26.76
CA GLU A 512 29.09 36.34 26.02
C GLU A 512 29.40 35.17 26.98
N LEU A 513 29.86 35.44 28.20
CA LEU A 513 30.10 34.42 29.22
C LEU A 513 28.78 33.81 29.73
N SER A 514 27.76 34.65 29.92
CA SER A 514 26.41 34.20 30.29
C SER A 514 25.79 33.27 29.24
N GLY A 515 26.03 33.55 27.95
CA GLY A 515 25.62 32.67 26.85
C GLY A 515 26.30 31.28 26.89
N ARG A 516 27.62 31.25 27.11
CA ARG A 516 28.40 30.00 27.22
C ARG A 516 28.07 29.21 28.48
N LEU A 517 27.79 29.89 29.60
CA LEU A 517 27.35 29.26 30.84
C LEU A 517 26.02 28.53 30.64
N ARG A 518 25.03 29.17 29.99
CA ARG A 518 23.74 28.54 29.66
C ARG A 518 23.92 27.30 28.78
N GLU A 519 24.75 27.39 27.74
CA GLU A 519 25.04 26.25 26.85
C GLU A 519 25.64 25.05 27.62
N ARG A 520 26.57 25.30 28.55
CA ARG A 520 27.18 24.24 29.37
C ARG A 520 26.22 23.69 30.43
N GLN A 521 25.35 24.52 31.00
CA GLN A 521 24.28 24.07 31.90
C GLN A 521 23.26 23.19 31.17
N GLU A 522 22.89 23.54 29.94
CA GLU A 522 22.04 22.72 29.07
C GLU A 522 22.73 21.39 28.71
N GLU A 523 24.03 21.42 28.37
CA GLU A 523 24.82 20.21 28.11
C GLU A 523 24.87 19.28 29.33
N ARG A 524 25.12 19.82 30.52
CA ARG A 524 25.09 19.07 31.78
C ARG A 524 23.71 18.45 32.02
N ALA A 525 22.64 19.22 31.84
CA ALA A 525 21.28 18.72 32.01
C ALA A 525 20.95 17.58 31.02
N ARG A 526 21.42 17.69 29.76
CA ARG A 526 21.30 16.61 28.77
C ARG A 526 22.03 15.34 29.22
N LEU A 527 23.31 15.45 29.59
CA LEU A 527 24.13 14.32 30.04
C LEU A 527 23.59 13.67 31.32
N GLN A 528 23.07 14.46 32.26
CA GLN A 528 22.38 13.96 33.46
C GLN A 528 21.08 13.22 33.11
N GLY A 529 20.32 13.73 32.14
CA GLY A 529 19.13 13.06 31.63
C GLY A 529 19.45 11.76 30.87
N ASP A 530 20.58 11.68 30.18
CA ASP A 530 21.08 10.44 29.57
C ASP A 530 21.49 9.41 30.64
N LEU A 531 22.23 9.84 31.66
CA LEU A 531 22.65 9.00 32.78
C LEU A 531 21.45 8.45 33.56
N GLN A 532 20.46 9.29 33.88
CA GLN A 532 19.24 8.85 34.55
C GLN A 532 18.44 7.86 33.69
N ARG A 533 18.38 8.05 32.37
CA ARG A 533 17.72 7.08 31.46
C ARG A 533 18.42 5.73 31.45
N LEU A 534 19.74 5.70 31.35
CA LEU A 534 20.53 4.47 31.40
C LEU A 534 20.37 3.76 32.74
N GLN A 535 20.48 4.48 33.86
CA GLN A 535 20.31 3.90 35.20
C GLN A 535 18.89 3.39 35.44
N ALA A 536 17.86 4.08 34.94
CA ALA A 536 16.45 3.65 35.03
C ALA A 536 16.13 2.44 34.14
N CYS A 537 16.85 2.26 33.03
CA CYS A 537 16.75 1.05 32.20
C CYS A 537 17.47 -0.14 32.87
N GLY A 538 18.66 0.07 33.42
CA GLY A 538 19.44 -0.96 34.11
C GLY A 538 18.82 -1.45 35.43
N THR A 539 18.12 -0.58 36.19
CA THR A 539 17.45 -1.00 37.44
C THR A 539 16.30 -1.99 37.25
N ARG A 540 15.81 -2.21 36.03
CA ARG A 540 14.77 -3.22 35.75
C ARG A 540 15.32 -4.63 35.57
N GLN A 541 16.64 -4.83 35.43
CA GLN A 541 17.25 -6.14 35.23
C GLN A 541 18.47 -6.34 36.15
N SER A 542 18.24 -6.40 37.47
CA SER A 542 19.34 -6.64 38.43
C SER A 542 19.64 -8.13 38.66
N ALA A 543 18.76 -9.04 38.24
CA ALA A 543 18.97 -10.48 38.39
C ALA A 543 19.15 -11.14 37.01
N PRO A 544 20.04 -12.14 36.88
CA PRO A 544 20.17 -12.90 35.65
C PRO A 544 18.82 -13.57 35.31
N PRO A 545 18.45 -13.61 34.03
CA PRO A 545 17.20 -14.21 33.58
C PRO A 545 17.21 -15.71 33.87
N THR A 546 16.26 -16.18 34.69
CA THR A 546 16.11 -17.61 35.01
C THR A 546 15.10 -18.29 34.08
N ALA A 547 15.17 -19.62 33.98
CA ALA A 547 14.20 -20.41 33.22
C ALA A 547 12.76 -20.16 33.69
N GLU A 548 12.51 -20.08 35.00
CA GLU A 548 11.20 -19.76 35.58
C GLU A 548 10.69 -18.37 35.16
N TRP A 549 11.59 -17.37 35.13
CA TRP A 549 11.24 -16.02 34.68
C TRP A 549 10.82 -16.02 33.20
N ILE A 550 11.53 -16.76 32.35
CA ILE A 550 11.17 -16.90 30.92
C ILE A 550 9.79 -17.52 30.78
N GLU A 551 9.49 -18.59 31.52
CA GLU A 551 8.16 -19.22 31.48
C GLU A 551 7.04 -18.26 31.90
N GLU A 552 7.29 -17.43 32.93
CA GLU A 552 6.34 -16.41 33.35
C GLU A 552 6.12 -15.35 32.26
N GLN A 553 7.18 -14.86 31.62
CA GLN A 553 7.06 -13.88 30.54
C GLN A 553 6.39 -14.45 29.28
N LEU A 554 6.70 -15.70 28.92
CA LEU A 554 6.05 -16.40 27.82
C LEU A 554 4.55 -16.60 28.08
N THR A 555 4.18 -16.88 29.33
CA THR A 555 2.77 -16.98 29.74
C THR A 555 2.05 -15.63 29.61
N LYS A 556 2.67 -14.53 30.08
CA LYS A 556 2.14 -13.16 29.90
C LYS A 556 2.00 -12.79 28.43
N LEU A 557 2.99 -13.12 27.61
CA LEU A 557 2.93 -12.89 26.16
C LEU A 557 1.76 -13.64 25.53
N ARG A 558 1.51 -14.90 25.93
CA ARG A 558 0.36 -15.67 25.47
C ARG A 558 -0.97 -15.01 25.86
N GLU A 559 -1.11 -14.53 27.08
CA GLU A 559 -2.32 -13.82 27.53
C GLU A 559 -2.58 -12.56 26.69
N VAL A 560 -1.53 -11.77 26.42
CA VAL A 560 -1.62 -10.59 25.56
C VAL A 560 -2.03 -10.97 24.14
N LEU A 561 -1.44 -12.03 23.56
CA LEU A 561 -1.75 -12.49 22.20
C LEU A 561 -3.17 -13.05 22.06
N VAL A 562 -3.74 -13.61 23.11
CA VAL A 562 -5.13 -14.10 23.14
C VAL A 562 -6.14 -12.95 23.28
N SER A 563 -5.72 -11.80 23.81
CA SER A 563 -6.58 -10.62 23.89
C SER A 563 -6.89 -10.05 22.48
N ASP A 564 -8.16 -9.74 22.19
CA ASP A 564 -8.58 -9.17 20.89
C ASP A 564 -8.28 -7.65 20.80
N ALA A 565 -7.13 -7.23 21.35
CA ALA A 565 -6.72 -5.84 21.50
C ALA A 565 -5.68 -5.42 20.44
N PRO A 566 -5.60 -4.13 20.08
CA PRO A 566 -4.55 -3.61 19.18
C PRO A 566 -3.13 -3.95 19.66
N ALA A 567 -2.92 -4.04 20.97
CA ALA A 567 -1.65 -4.44 21.57
C ALA A 567 -1.19 -5.84 21.12
N ALA A 568 -2.12 -6.81 21.02
CA ALA A 568 -1.84 -8.16 20.55
C ALA A 568 -1.34 -8.17 19.10
N ALA A 569 -1.92 -7.31 18.24
CA ALA A 569 -1.50 -7.17 16.85
C ALA A 569 -0.10 -6.54 16.71
N HIS A 570 0.28 -5.63 17.61
CA HIS A 570 1.64 -5.09 17.64
C HIS A 570 2.65 -6.12 18.15
N ALA A 571 2.33 -6.83 19.23
CA ALA A 571 3.18 -7.90 19.77
C ALA A 571 3.42 -8.99 18.71
N LEU A 572 2.38 -9.44 18.01
CA LEU A 572 2.50 -10.45 16.96
C LEU A 572 3.43 -10.01 15.81
N ARG A 573 3.42 -8.73 15.44
CA ARG A 573 4.32 -8.20 14.40
C ARG A 573 5.76 -8.07 14.83
N GLN A 574 6.00 -7.87 16.13
CA GLN A 574 7.35 -7.88 16.67
C GLN A 574 7.91 -9.31 16.64
N LEU A 575 7.08 -10.32 16.88
CA LEU A 575 7.50 -11.73 16.87
C LEU A 575 7.77 -12.27 15.46
N ILE A 576 6.89 -11.98 14.49
CA ILE A 576 7.01 -12.54 13.13
C ILE A 576 8.02 -11.74 12.30
N ASP A 577 8.91 -12.44 11.61
CA ASP A 577 9.79 -11.83 10.62
C ASP A 577 9.05 -11.58 9.30
N GLY A 578 8.81 -10.30 9.00
CA GLY A 578 8.12 -9.88 7.79
C GLY A 578 6.61 -10.13 7.82
N LYS A 579 6.13 -10.98 6.90
CA LYS A 579 4.70 -11.24 6.67
C LYS A 579 4.43 -12.73 6.58
N ILE A 580 3.22 -13.14 6.93
CA ILE A 580 2.74 -14.51 6.70
C ILE A 580 2.42 -14.66 5.22
N VAL A 581 3.30 -15.30 4.47
CA VAL A 581 3.14 -15.50 3.03
C VAL A 581 2.23 -16.68 2.80
N VAL A 582 1.13 -16.47 2.06
CA VAL A 582 0.15 -17.52 1.75
C VAL A 582 0.13 -17.90 0.27
N THR A 583 0.13 -19.19 0.00
CA THR A 583 0.01 -19.77 -1.34
C THR A 583 -1.29 -20.58 -1.45
N GLU A 584 -1.92 -20.58 -2.63
CA GLU A 584 -3.15 -21.34 -2.87
C GLU A 584 -2.80 -22.79 -3.21
N VAL A 585 -3.27 -23.72 -2.38
CA VAL A 585 -3.07 -25.16 -2.58
C VAL A 585 -4.40 -25.80 -2.96
N THR A 586 -4.38 -26.65 -3.99
CA THR A 586 -5.52 -27.46 -4.43
C THR A 586 -5.39 -28.87 -3.90
N TYR A 587 -6.48 -29.44 -3.36
CA TYR A 587 -6.55 -30.84 -2.98
C TYR A 587 -7.86 -31.47 -3.44
N THR A 588 -7.83 -32.78 -3.68
CA THR A 588 -9.02 -33.54 -4.09
C THR A 588 -9.63 -34.18 -2.87
N THR A 589 -10.92 -33.90 -2.63
CA THR A 589 -11.66 -34.53 -1.53
C THR A 589 -12.01 -35.98 -1.85
N ASP A 590 -12.35 -36.75 -0.82
CA ASP A 590 -12.84 -38.14 -0.90
C ASP A 590 -13.99 -38.36 -1.89
N ARG A 591 -14.73 -37.29 -2.26
CA ARG A 591 -15.84 -37.33 -3.23
C ARG A 591 -15.42 -36.94 -4.65
N GLY A 592 -14.11 -36.91 -4.94
CA GLY A 592 -13.56 -36.49 -6.24
C GLY A 592 -13.68 -34.99 -6.53
N THR A 593 -14.09 -34.18 -5.55
CA THR A 593 -14.26 -32.73 -5.74
C THR A 593 -12.98 -32.00 -5.39
N THR A 594 -12.43 -31.22 -6.32
CA THR A 594 -11.25 -30.36 -6.07
C THR A 594 -11.63 -29.16 -5.21
N LYS A 595 -11.01 -29.05 -4.03
CA LYS A 595 -11.11 -27.90 -3.14
C LYS A 595 -9.79 -27.14 -3.08
N ARG A 596 -9.85 -25.91 -2.57
CA ARG A 596 -8.69 -25.02 -2.42
C ARG A 596 -8.61 -24.50 -1.01
N TYR A 597 -7.40 -24.30 -0.51
CA TYR A 597 -7.12 -23.63 0.75
C TYR A 597 -5.83 -22.82 0.64
N LEU A 598 -5.55 -22.01 1.64
CA LEU A 598 -4.30 -21.25 1.71
C LEU A 598 -3.33 -21.95 2.67
N ARG A 599 -2.10 -22.19 2.24
CA ARG A 599 -0.99 -22.58 3.10
C ARG A 599 -0.18 -21.34 3.41
N GLY A 600 0.02 -21.04 4.69
CA GLY A 600 0.83 -19.92 5.16
C GLY A 600 2.20 -20.38 5.61
N ALA A 601 3.23 -19.59 5.32
CA ALA A 601 4.58 -19.79 5.79
C ALA A 601 5.12 -18.49 6.41
N PHE A 602 5.78 -18.59 7.56
CA PHE A 602 6.45 -17.47 8.24
C PHE A 602 7.55 -17.98 9.17
N ARG A 603 8.43 -17.07 9.62
CA ARG A 603 9.50 -17.35 10.57
C ARG A 603 9.31 -16.57 11.85
N ILE A 604 9.75 -17.15 12.96
CA ILE A 604 9.82 -16.49 14.27
C ILE A 604 11.28 -16.58 14.73
N PRO A 605 12.08 -15.53 14.52
CA PRO A 605 13.44 -15.48 15.02
C PRO A 605 13.47 -15.44 16.56
N LEU A 606 14.36 -16.22 17.18
CA LEU A 606 14.62 -16.21 18.62
C LEU A 606 14.98 -14.81 19.11
N ALA A 607 15.82 -14.08 18.37
CA ALA A 607 16.20 -12.71 18.70
C ALA A 607 15.01 -11.75 18.83
N ARG A 608 13.98 -11.92 17.98
CA ARG A 608 12.75 -11.12 18.05
C ARG A 608 11.88 -11.49 19.25
N VAL A 609 11.88 -12.75 19.65
CA VAL A 609 11.20 -13.19 20.88
C VAL A 609 11.94 -12.66 22.10
N GLY A 610 13.27 -12.78 22.14
CA GLY A 610 14.11 -12.18 23.17
C GLY A 610 13.86 -10.68 23.32
N ALA A 611 13.77 -9.94 22.20
CA ALA A 611 13.42 -8.52 22.17
C ALA A 611 11.98 -8.20 22.59
N ALA A 612 11.04 -9.15 22.43
CA ALA A 612 9.67 -8.96 22.90
C ALA A 612 9.55 -9.21 24.42
N LEU A 613 10.39 -10.09 24.98
CA LEU A 613 10.42 -10.43 26.41
C LEU A 613 11.31 -9.48 27.22
N THR A 614 12.33 -8.90 26.59
CA THR A 614 13.32 -8.03 27.24
C THR A 614 13.30 -6.63 26.61
N ASN A 615 13.71 -5.60 27.36
CA ASN A 615 13.95 -4.26 26.80
C ASN A 615 15.37 -4.08 26.26
N ILE A 616 16.09 -5.18 26.01
CA ILE A 616 17.48 -5.15 25.55
C ILE A 616 17.49 -4.86 24.05
N THR A 617 18.47 -4.11 23.57
CA THR A 617 18.71 -3.92 22.13
C THR A 617 19.48 -5.10 21.57
N TRP A 618 18.85 -5.81 20.63
CA TRP A 618 19.42 -6.98 19.99
C TRP A 618 20.02 -6.57 18.65
N ASP A 619 21.33 -6.74 18.49
CA ASP A 619 21.94 -6.55 17.18
C ASP A 619 21.59 -7.75 16.31
N SER A 620 20.92 -7.50 15.19
CA SER A 620 20.47 -8.55 14.27
C SER A 620 21.64 -8.90 13.35
N GLY A 621 22.72 -9.40 13.95
CA GLY A 621 23.83 -9.99 13.22
C GLY A 621 23.34 -11.20 12.41
N ASP A 622 23.84 -11.31 11.18
CA ASP A 622 23.41 -12.26 10.16
C ASP A 622 23.14 -13.68 10.68
N GLY A 623 21.90 -14.13 10.48
CA GLY A 623 21.49 -15.54 10.54
C GLY A 623 21.23 -16.07 11.94
N ASP A 624 19.98 -15.95 12.40
CA ASP A 624 19.47 -16.77 13.51
C ASP A 624 19.47 -18.25 13.08
N PRO A 625 20.37 -19.10 13.62
CA PRO A 625 20.56 -20.48 13.17
C PRO A 625 19.31 -21.35 13.37
N ASP A 626 18.44 -20.95 14.31
CA ASP A 626 17.28 -21.73 14.76
C ASP A 626 15.94 -21.14 14.30
N SER A 627 15.95 -20.20 13.33
CA SER A 627 14.74 -19.61 12.75
C SER A 627 14.02 -20.57 11.78
N GLU A 628 13.40 -21.61 12.34
CA GLU A 628 12.65 -22.61 11.59
C GLU A 628 11.44 -21.98 10.84
N LEU A 629 11.20 -22.45 9.61
CA LEU A 629 10.04 -22.04 8.82
C LEU A 629 8.77 -22.74 9.34
N ILE A 630 7.80 -21.96 9.82
CA ILE A 630 6.52 -22.48 10.29
C ILE A 630 5.55 -22.49 9.12
N GLU A 631 5.09 -23.68 8.74
CA GLU A 631 4.04 -23.88 7.74
C GLU A 631 2.70 -24.19 8.42
N ILE A 632 1.64 -23.49 8.00
CA ILE A 632 0.27 -23.66 8.51
C ILE A 632 -0.69 -23.83 7.34
N ASP A 633 -1.42 -24.94 7.36
CA ASP A 633 -2.56 -25.15 6.46
C ASP A 633 -3.81 -24.47 7.03
N PHE A 634 -4.31 -23.42 6.37
CA PHE A 634 -5.52 -22.71 6.80
C PHE A 634 -6.83 -23.44 6.45
N ARG A 635 -6.91 -24.73 6.80
CA ARG A 635 -8.09 -25.57 6.67
C ARG A 635 -8.29 -26.37 7.96
N GLU A 636 -9.52 -26.82 8.18
CA GLU A 636 -9.73 -27.88 9.15
C GLU A 636 -9.32 -29.20 8.49
N PRO A 637 -8.42 -29.98 9.10
CA PRO A 637 -7.99 -31.25 8.53
C PRO A 637 -9.23 -32.16 8.42
N PRO A 638 -9.44 -32.83 7.27
CA PRO A 638 -10.39 -33.91 7.13
C PRO A 638 -10.25 -34.93 8.25
N ARG A 639 -11.36 -35.56 8.62
CA ARG A 639 -11.41 -36.51 9.75
C ARG A 639 -10.38 -37.64 9.62
N HIS A 640 -10.03 -38.09 8.41
CA HIS A 640 -9.00 -39.12 8.21
C HIS A 640 -7.59 -38.60 8.48
N GLU A 641 -7.27 -37.34 8.13
CA GLU A 641 -5.96 -36.75 8.43
C GLU A 641 -5.80 -36.50 9.94
N ALA A 642 -6.87 -36.04 10.59
CA ALA A 642 -6.87 -35.78 12.03
C ALA A 642 -6.68 -37.07 12.86
N LEU A 643 -7.21 -38.20 12.39
CA LEU A 643 -7.10 -39.50 13.07
C LEU A 643 -5.86 -40.30 12.66
N ALA A 644 -5.05 -39.80 11.72
CA ALA A 644 -3.97 -40.57 11.11
C ALA A 644 -2.93 -41.07 12.12
N ALA A 645 -2.52 -40.21 13.06
CA ALA A 645 -1.57 -40.55 14.12
C ALA A 645 -2.15 -41.59 15.09
N ASP A 646 -3.36 -41.36 15.63
CA ASP A 646 -4.04 -42.29 16.54
C ASP A 646 -4.27 -43.67 15.90
N VAL A 647 -4.67 -43.67 14.62
CA VAL A 647 -4.86 -44.89 13.84
C VAL A 647 -3.55 -45.64 13.65
N LYS A 648 -2.43 -44.94 13.38
CA LYS A 648 -1.10 -45.56 13.25
C LYS A 648 -0.65 -46.18 14.57
N GLN A 649 -0.83 -45.48 15.69
CA GLN A 649 -0.49 -46.00 17.00
C GLN A 649 -1.27 -47.29 17.32
N LEU A 650 -2.59 -47.28 17.16
CA LEU A 650 -3.42 -48.46 17.40
C LEU A 650 -3.12 -49.61 16.41
N TRP A 651 -2.65 -49.28 15.21
CA TRP A 651 -2.20 -50.26 14.22
C TRP A 651 -0.89 -50.93 14.62
N GLU A 652 0.05 -50.18 15.21
CA GLU A 652 1.31 -50.72 15.73
C GLU A 652 1.10 -51.56 16.99
N GLU A 653 0.11 -51.21 17.82
CA GLU A 653 -0.39 -52.04 18.93
C GLU A 653 -1.03 -53.37 18.46
N GLY A 654 -1.17 -53.58 17.14
CA GLY A 654 -1.62 -54.84 16.54
C GLY A 654 -3.12 -54.97 16.39
N LEU A 655 -3.91 -53.90 16.56
CA LEU A 655 -5.35 -53.94 16.35
C LEU A 655 -5.70 -53.99 14.85
N THR A 656 -6.77 -54.71 14.53
CA THR A 656 -7.30 -54.74 13.16
C THR A 656 -8.02 -53.44 12.81
N LEU A 657 -8.11 -53.08 11.51
CA LEU A 657 -8.81 -51.87 11.05
C LEU A 657 -10.26 -51.77 11.59
N LYS A 658 -10.92 -52.90 11.80
CA LYS A 658 -12.27 -52.95 12.36
C LYS A 658 -12.28 -52.59 13.85
N GLN A 659 -11.37 -53.15 14.64
CA GLN A 659 -11.25 -52.85 16.07
C GLN A 659 -10.80 -51.41 16.33
N ILE A 660 -9.91 -50.88 15.48
CA ILE A 660 -9.51 -49.47 15.52
C ILE A 660 -10.73 -48.58 15.23
N GLY A 661 -11.55 -48.94 14.24
CA GLY A 661 -12.80 -48.24 13.92
C GLY A 661 -13.78 -48.25 15.09
N GLU A 662 -13.97 -49.38 15.75
CA GLU A 662 -14.83 -49.51 16.95
C GLU A 662 -14.31 -48.62 18.09
N ARG A 663 -12.99 -48.64 18.37
CA ARG A 663 -12.36 -47.85 19.44
C ARG A 663 -12.43 -46.35 19.21
N LEU A 664 -12.23 -45.91 17.96
CA LEU A 664 -12.28 -44.48 17.57
C LEU A 664 -13.68 -44.03 17.14
N SER A 665 -14.71 -44.87 17.30
CA SER A 665 -16.09 -44.60 16.86
C SER A 665 -16.15 -44.09 15.41
N CYS A 666 -15.44 -44.77 14.50
CA CYS A 666 -15.37 -44.44 13.08
C CYS A 666 -15.42 -45.68 12.17
N SER A 667 -15.69 -45.49 10.88
CA SER A 667 -15.79 -46.62 9.94
C SER A 667 -14.40 -47.17 9.59
N HIS A 668 -14.28 -48.49 9.41
CA HIS A 668 -13.02 -49.13 9.01
C HIS A 668 -12.43 -48.54 7.72
N THR A 669 -13.26 -48.02 6.82
CA THR A 669 -12.83 -47.34 5.59
C THR A 669 -12.16 -45.99 5.88
N LEU A 670 -12.62 -45.28 6.91
CA LEU A 670 -11.98 -44.04 7.36
C LEU A 670 -10.62 -44.34 8.00
N VAL A 671 -10.55 -45.41 8.80
CA VAL A 671 -9.29 -45.92 9.39
C VAL A 671 -8.29 -46.30 8.30
N ASP A 672 -8.73 -47.03 7.28
CA ASP A 672 -7.89 -47.41 6.15
C ASP A 672 -7.31 -46.20 5.41
N ARG A 673 -8.13 -45.16 5.17
CA ARG A 673 -7.68 -43.90 4.57
C ARG A 673 -6.75 -43.12 5.49
N ALA A 674 -7.03 -43.05 6.79
CA ALA A 674 -6.19 -42.38 7.77
C ALA A 674 -4.80 -43.03 7.83
N LEU A 675 -4.75 -44.36 7.81
CA LEU A 675 -3.52 -45.12 7.77
C LEU A 675 -2.76 -44.91 6.44
N ASN A 676 -3.45 -44.98 5.30
CA ASN A 676 -2.85 -44.66 3.98
C ASN A 676 -2.29 -43.25 3.94
N TYR A 677 -3.04 -42.26 4.45
CA TYR A 677 -2.59 -40.88 4.54
C TYR A 677 -1.32 -40.77 5.37
N TRP A 678 -1.26 -41.42 6.53
CA TRP A 678 -0.07 -41.41 7.39
C TRP A 678 1.17 -41.94 6.65
N TYR A 679 1.07 -43.10 5.98
CA TYR A 679 2.20 -43.67 5.22
C TYR A 679 2.62 -42.78 4.04
N LEU A 680 1.65 -42.19 3.32
CA LEU A 680 1.92 -41.26 2.22
C LEU A 680 2.62 -39.97 2.70
N THR A 681 2.26 -39.44 3.88
CA THR A 681 2.87 -38.22 4.40
C THR A 681 4.26 -38.42 5.00
N HIS A 682 4.59 -39.65 5.43
CA HIS A 682 5.90 -39.98 6.02
C HIS A 682 6.84 -40.68 5.01
N ASP A 683 6.44 -40.76 3.73
CA ASP A 683 7.19 -41.41 2.65
C ASP A 683 7.55 -42.89 2.96
N GLU A 684 6.65 -43.58 3.66
CA GLU A 684 6.82 -44.98 4.06
C GLU A 684 5.89 -45.89 3.24
N VAL A 685 6.37 -47.10 2.92
CA VAL A 685 5.57 -48.10 2.21
C VAL A 685 4.64 -48.81 3.18
N ARG A 686 3.32 -48.68 2.95
CA ARG A 686 2.32 -49.39 3.75
C ARG A 686 2.51 -50.92 3.63
N PRO A 687 2.65 -51.66 4.75
CA PRO A 687 2.73 -53.12 4.72
C PRO A 687 1.46 -53.78 4.16
N ASP A 688 1.62 -54.82 3.32
CA ASP A 688 0.49 -55.58 2.77
C ASP A 688 -0.36 -56.20 3.91
N GLY A 689 -1.66 -55.91 3.93
CA GLY A 689 -2.60 -56.42 4.93
C GLY A 689 -2.70 -57.95 4.99
N ARG A 690 -2.17 -58.66 3.98
CA ARG A 690 -2.03 -60.13 4.01
C ARG A 690 -0.95 -60.61 4.97
N SER A 691 0.13 -59.85 5.16
CA SER A 691 1.22 -60.21 6.09
C SER A 691 0.81 -60.13 7.56
N LEU A 692 -0.18 -59.29 7.88
CA LEU A 692 -0.75 -59.17 9.24
C LEU A 692 -1.68 -60.33 9.65
N ARG A 693 -2.23 -61.09 8.69
CA ARG A 693 -3.05 -62.28 9.03
C ARG A 693 -2.25 -63.37 9.73
N GLY A 694 -0.92 -63.37 9.60
CA GLY A 694 -0.02 -64.27 10.34
C GLY A 694 0.08 -63.96 11.84
N ARG A 695 -0.37 -62.77 12.30
CA ARG A 695 -0.39 -62.38 13.72
C ARG A 695 -1.74 -62.64 14.41
N LEU A 696 -2.79 -63.01 13.66
CA LEU A 696 -4.09 -63.38 14.20
C LEU A 696 -4.07 -64.86 14.60
N THR A 697 -4.61 -65.19 15.78
CA THR A 697 -4.72 -66.57 16.29
C THR A 697 -5.25 -67.50 15.19
N PRO A 698 -4.60 -68.64 14.90
CA PRO A 698 -5.03 -69.51 13.81
C PRO A 698 -6.47 -69.95 14.03
N LYS A 699 -7.33 -69.79 13.03
CA LYS A 699 -8.70 -70.34 13.06
C LYS A 699 -8.58 -71.86 13.23
N ARG A 700 -9.21 -72.43 14.28
CA ARG A 700 -9.31 -73.89 14.48
C ARG A 700 -9.77 -74.52 13.17
N LYS A 701 -9.07 -75.55 12.69
CA LYS A 701 -9.45 -76.26 11.46
C LYS A 701 -10.42 -77.36 11.82
N ALA A 702 -11.25 -77.79 10.86
CA ALA A 702 -12.25 -78.83 11.10
C ALA A 702 -11.64 -80.12 11.66
N HIS A 703 -10.37 -80.45 11.33
CA HIS A 703 -9.69 -81.63 11.86
C HIS A 703 -9.39 -81.59 13.35
N ASP A 704 -9.25 -80.38 13.95
CA ASP A 704 -8.83 -80.23 15.35
C ASP A 704 -10.00 -80.43 16.32
N ILE A 705 -11.23 -80.41 15.80
CA ILE A 705 -12.46 -80.41 16.59
C ILE A 705 -13.37 -81.60 16.25
N VAL A 706 -12.93 -82.56 15.43
CA VAL A 706 -13.77 -83.69 14.99
C VAL A 706 -14.24 -84.52 16.17
N ASP A 707 -13.35 -84.83 17.10
CA ASP A 707 -13.66 -85.70 18.24
C ASP A 707 -14.64 -85.00 19.19
N ASP A 708 -14.37 -83.75 19.57
CA ASP A 708 -15.27 -82.92 20.39
C ASP A 708 -16.65 -82.72 19.74
N VAL A 709 -16.67 -82.48 18.41
CA VAL A 709 -17.91 -82.34 17.65
C VAL A 709 -18.70 -83.63 17.66
N MET A 710 -18.06 -84.77 17.44
CA MET A 710 -18.73 -86.07 17.36
C MET A 710 -19.21 -86.58 18.72
N GLU A 711 -18.52 -86.25 19.82
CA GLU A 711 -19.00 -86.51 21.18
C GLU A 711 -20.35 -85.82 21.42
N LEU A 712 -20.43 -84.51 21.15
CA LEU A 712 -21.67 -83.74 21.28
C LEU A 712 -22.72 -84.14 20.23
N TYR A 713 -22.28 -84.57 19.05
CA TYR A 713 -23.17 -85.06 18.00
C TYR A 713 -23.83 -86.39 18.37
N ASN A 714 -23.14 -87.27 19.11
CA ASN A 714 -23.68 -88.54 19.60
C ASN A 714 -24.61 -88.35 20.82
N GLN A 715 -24.52 -87.22 21.51
CA GLN A 715 -25.47 -86.81 22.56
C GLN A 715 -26.79 -86.23 22.01
N ASP A 716 -27.05 -86.40 20.71
CA ASP A 716 -28.25 -85.88 20.03
C ASP A 716 -28.42 -84.34 20.12
N LEU A 717 -27.31 -83.59 20.22
CA LEU A 717 -27.35 -82.13 20.07
C LEU A 717 -27.48 -81.72 18.60
N LEU A 718 -28.12 -80.58 18.36
CA LEU A 718 -28.22 -79.97 17.04
C LEU A 718 -26.87 -79.35 16.64
N VAL A 719 -26.57 -79.33 15.34
CA VAL A 719 -25.31 -78.77 14.81
C VAL A 719 -25.12 -77.30 15.22
N SER A 720 -26.20 -76.53 15.36
CA SER A 720 -26.15 -75.16 15.90
C SER A 720 -25.79 -75.12 17.39
N GLU A 721 -26.37 -76.01 18.20
CA GLU A 721 -26.06 -76.10 19.64
C GLU A 721 -24.62 -76.53 19.88
N ILE A 722 -24.10 -77.44 19.05
CA ILE A 722 -22.69 -77.86 19.07
C ILE A 722 -21.77 -76.68 18.71
N ALA A 723 -22.15 -75.88 17.70
CA ALA A 723 -21.40 -74.71 17.29
C ALA A 723 -21.32 -73.66 18.41
N ASP A 724 -22.43 -73.41 19.10
CA ASP A 724 -22.50 -72.49 20.24
C ASP A 724 -21.63 -73.00 21.40
N ARG A 725 -21.71 -74.30 21.72
CA ARG A 725 -20.99 -74.91 22.84
C ARG A 725 -19.49 -74.98 22.64
N LEU A 726 -19.04 -75.17 21.39
CA LEU A 726 -17.62 -75.17 21.00
C LEU A 726 -17.11 -73.79 20.58
N ASN A 727 -17.94 -72.74 20.68
CA ASN A 727 -17.65 -71.38 20.27
C ASN A 727 -17.01 -71.30 18.87
N CYS A 728 -17.60 -72.01 17.91
CA CYS A 728 -17.10 -72.09 16.54
C CYS A 728 -18.23 -71.90 15.51
N GLY A 729 -17.88 -71.67 14.25
CA GLY A 729 -18.90 -71.49 13.20
C GLY A 729 -19.62 -72.80 12.85
N VAL A 730 -20.94 -72.74 12.64
CA VAL A 730 -21.79 -73.89 12.24
C VAL A 730 -21.24 -74.65 11.02
N HIS A 731 -20.63 -73.93 10.08
CA HIS A 731 -19.99 -74.51 8.89
C HIS A 731 -18.81 -75.42 9.26
N LEU A 732 -18.03 -75.05 10.29
CA LEU A 732 -16.87 -75.81 10.74
C LEU A 732 -17.30 -77.12 11.40
N VAL A 733 -18.37 -77.08 12.21
CA VAL A 733 -19.01 -78.27 12.80
C VAL A 733 -19.53 -79.20 11.70
N ARG A 734 -20.19 -78.66 10.67
CA ARG A 734 -20.68 -79.46 9.53
C ARG A 734 -19.55 -80.16 8.79
N GLN A 735 -18.45 -79.44 8.52
CA GLN A 735 -17.27 -80.01 7.88
C GLN A 735 -16.60 -81.08 8.75
N ALA A 736 -16.56 -80.89 10.07
CA ALA A 736 -16.01 -81.87 11.00
C ALA A 736 -16.84 -83.17 11.00
N VAL A 737 -18.17 -83.06 11.01
CA VAL A 737 -19.09 -84.21 10.88
C VAL A 737 -18.92 -84.90 9.53
N GLU A 738 -18.98 -84.15 8.42
CA GLU A 738 -18.82 -84.69 7.07
C GLU A 738 -17.50 -85.44 6.91
N LYS A 739 -16.41 -84.88 7.44
CA LYS A 739 -15.10 -85.53 7.45
C LYS A 739 -15.12 -86.82 8.26
N HIS A 740 -15.70 -86.83 9.46
CA HIS A 740 -15.77 -88.04 10.30
C HIS A 740 -16.45 -89.23 9.59
N PHE A 741 -17.57 -88.97 8.90
CA PHE A 741 -18.30 -89.99 8.16
C PHE A 741 -17.55 -90.41 6.89
N THR A 742 -16.97 -89.45 6.16
CA THR A 742 -16.19 -89.71 4.94
C THR A 742 -14.93 -90.53 5.22
N ASP A 743 -14.18 -90.19 6.28
CA ASP A 743 -12.95 -90.90 6.67
C ASP A 743 -13.24 -92.36 7.10
N ARG A 744 -14.48 -92.66 7.51
CA ARG A 744 -14.95 -94.01 7.88
C ARG A 744 -15.69 -94.73 6.76
N GLY A 745 -15.79 -94.13 5.57
CA GLY A 745 -16.50 -94.71 4.42
C GLY A 745 -18.02 -94.83 4.60
N LEU A 746 -18.60 -94.05 5.52
CA LEU A 746 -20.03 -94.07 5.84
C LEU A 746 -20.75 -92.93 5.11
N PRO A 747 -22.03 -93.12 4.70
CA PRO A 747 -22.81 -92.04 4.11
C PRO A 747 -23.07 -90.94 5.15
N VAL A 748 -22.84 -89.69 4.76
CA VAL A 748 -23.05 -88.52 5.64
C VAL A 748 -24.56 -88.37 5.89
N PRO A 749 -25.02 -88.37 7.16
CA PRO A 749 -26.45 -88.27 7.46
C PRO A 749 -27.08 -86.95 6.99
N ASP A 750 -28.27 -87.01 6.40
CA ASP A 750 -29.03 -85.81 6.05
C ASP A 750 -29.49 -85.07 7.33
N GLY A 751 -29.11 -83.80 7.44
CA GLY A 751 -29.44 -82.96 8.58
C GLY A 751 -30.94 -82.70 8.77
N ARG A 752 -31.79 -82.87 7.74
CA ARG A 752 -33.26 -82.81 7.92
C ARG A 752 -33.78 -84.08 8.60
N THR A 753 -33.35 -85.25 8.12
CA THR A 753 -33.71 -86.54 8.69
C THR A 753 -33.26 -86.66 10.14
N ARG A 754 -31.99 -86.31 10.44
CA ARG A 754 -31.46 -86.35 11.82
C ARG A 754 -32.23 -85.45 12.78
N ARG A 755 -32.64 -84.25 12.37
CA ARG A 755 -33.46 -83.36 13.22
C ARG A 755 -34.82 -83.97 13.55
N LYS A 756 -35.43 -84.67 12.59
CA LYS A 756 -36.71 -85.36 12.80
C LYS A 756 -36.53 -86.55 13.75
N GLU A 757 -35.46 -87.33 13.61
CA GLU A 757 -35.13 -88.45 14.49
C GLU A 757 -34.82 -88.01 15.93
N ILE A 758 -34.00 -86.98 16.11
CA ILE A 758 -33.72 -86.40 17.44
C ILE A 758 -35.00 -85.91 18.09
N ARG A 759 -35.88 -85.24 17.34
CA ARG A 759 -37.17 -84.77 17.84
C ARG A 759 -38.04 -85.94 18.31
N LEU A 760 -38.15 -87.00 17.50
CA LEU A 760 -38.92 -88.20 17.86
C LEU A 760 -38.34 -88.91 19.09
N ARG A 761 -37.01 -89.02 19.20
CA ARG A 761 -36.35 -89.61 20.39
C ARG A 761 -36.56 -88.77 21.64
N ARG A 762 -36.47 -87.43 21.54
CA ARG A 762 -36.76 -86.53 22.65
C ARG A 762 -38.24 -86.59 23.07
N GLU A 763 -39.16 -86.68 22.11
CA GLU A 763 -40.60 -86.86 22.37
C GLU A 763 -40.90 -88.22 23.01
N GLN A 764 -40.22 -89.30 22.59
CA GLN A 764 -40.34 -90.63 23.19
C GLN A 764 -39.75 -90.66 24.60
N ALA A 765 -38.55 -90.13 24.82
CA ALA A 765 -37.94 -90.03 26.14
C ALA A 765 -38.77 -89.18 27.11
N ALA A 766 -39.43 -88.13 26.61
CA ALA A 766 -40.37 -87.34 27.41
C ALA A 766 -41.64 -88.10 27.77
N ARG A 767 -42.12 -89.01 26.90
CA ARG A 767 -43.26 -89.90 27.20
C ARG A 767 -42.87 -91.00 28.18
N ASP A 768 -41.72 -91.62 28.00
CA ASP A 768 -41.21 -92.68 28.88
C ASP A 768 -40.86 -92.14 30.28
N ALA A 769 -40.47 -90.86 30.41
CA ALA A 769 -40.28 -90.19 31.70
C ALA A 769 -41.58 -89.70 32.35
N ALA A 770 -42.69 -89.65 31.59
CA ALA A 770 -44.02 -89.27 32.09
C ALA A 770 -44.92 -90.50 32.36
N SER A 771 -44.46 -91.70 32.02
CA SER A 771 -45.04 -93.02 32.32
C SER A 771 -44.36 -93.60 33.54
#